data_AF-A0A9P7V0Q2-F1
#
_entry.id   AF-A0A9P7V0Q2-F1
#
_cell.length_a   1.000
_cell.length_b   1.000
_cell.length_c   1.000
_cell.angle_alpha   90.00
_cell.angle_beta   90.00
_cell.angle_gamma   90.00
#
_symmetry.space_group_name_H-M   'P 1'
#
loop_
_entity.id
_entity.type
_entity.pdbx_description
1 polymer ?
#
loop_
_entity_poly.entity_id
_entity_poly.type
_entity_poly.pdbx_seq_one_letter_code
_entity_poly.pdbx_strand_id
1 'polypeptide(L)'
;MTNTFNIKNNCGQFLSCQACSGTSTTDLFDKDDASGRQRWTLDPVPNTSNTYNIKVAGGRDETCGVFLSTGAGCNDNFVDLFTKDDGSGRQQWVLNRVGNSNGSSGGSSTSSSSASPTSSAGPPLPTDGPAVTLDSSVFYTVTLARGKANGCKPLNNMFSNQGCDSAVHDLWFQDGGFKYQYWRFVPVQGTNNVFNILSSCSKYLSCQDCTGVTTTDLFGKDDGSGRQRWILAPVANSSDTYTIRVAGGRDPAKCGTFLSTAVGCTDNFVDLFTNDDGSGRQQWVVTPVKEDSGTSGKLPLAPLKFNPLPLGSVKPTPDSWLFAQLKAQADGLHGHLQDFWPFVKTSNWIGGKDDYSDLNEAGAYWLNGVVPAAFQLNDQRLMDSVNSWVDYILSHQGSDGWLGPTSPDGKRVLWGRYPALLALMQYAEANTTSTTRVVDALQKFFVGMNDMLKNGGNGLEQWGIMRWYEPGIVLHWLIENHPNGQEATYENVLKLLKYGGANWKGYFTDLDFPKTAINVVDITGHGVNVGQAIKSEAISYRYSHDPSDLDSTRQRINLIEKYHGSVSGVLKADEHLAGLHPSRGSELCTVVESMYSYEYAYTVMGDNALADKVERLAFNALPGTFIEDMWGHQYLQQSNQPWAKSMDPSLFATAGPDSAIYGLAPNYPCCTVNHGQGWPKFISHAYMTSSDGSTLHHVLLSPTTVTTTLSGDNKVTVTSKTNYPFNSRLDYITSSDKQFNFGIRVPTWVSGTVTYSVDGGSSQNGSPDSNGYVVVNVPAGSHQISVTIPMTIQTEARFNGARAVNRGPVVYSLELGYDPKVLKSYDYGNSKDWQLDPSSSWQVAIDPSSLKWNGDTNSTNLTQSGSGSVFAPGGAPVSISATMCPIIWSVVKNTADVPPVSPAVCTGAESEVKLIPYGAAKLRMSELPNFQSKAASGGGGNAGGGGGGGGGGKSKSEAVRLRYGVLAIYADWCFEQ
;
A
#
# COMPACT_ATOMS: atom_id res chain seq x y z
N MET A 1 19.83 -18.30 51.32
CA MET A 1 18.87 -18.12 50.21
C MET A 1 19.57 -17.22 49.22
N THR A 2 19.94 -17.75 48.06
CA THR A 2 20.75 -17.05 47.06
C THR A 2 19.92 -15.95 46.41
N ASN A 3 20.39 -14.69 46.44
CA ASN A 3 19.77 -13.53 45.78
C ASN A 3 19.92 -13.62 44.25
N THR A 4 19.58 -14.75 43.64
CA THR A 4 19.79 -15.02 42.21
C THR A 4 18.44 -15.16 41.53
N PHE A 5 18.23 -14.43 40.43
CA PHE A 5 16.95 -14.34 39.70
C PHE A 5 17.17 -14.47 38.19
N ASN A 6 16.11 -14.86 37.49
CA ASN A 6 16.03 -14.66 36.04
C ASN A 6 15.33 -13.34 35.76
N ILE A 7 15.90 -12.53 34.87
CA ILE A 7 15.29 -11.29 34.39
C ILE A 7 14.74 -11.56 33.00
N LYS A 8 13.42 -11.50 32.81
CA LYS A 8 12.76 -11.77 31.52
C LYS A 8 12.10 -10.53 30.97
N ASN A 9 11.99 -10.36 29.66
CA ASN A 9 11.15 -9.33 29.06
C ASN A 9 9.67 -9.79 28.94
N ASN A 10 8.77 -8.91 28.49
CA ASN A 10 7.33 -9.20 28.30
C ASN A 10 7.08 -10.23 27.20
N CYS A 11 8.06 -10.46 26.33
CA CYS A 11 8.06 -11.53 25.33
C CYS A 11 8.55 -12.87 25.92
N GLY A 12 8.88 -12.93 27.22
CA GLY A 12 9.33 -14.12 27.92
C GLY A 12 10.82 -14.48 27.75
N GLN A 13 11.61 -13.63 27.10
CA GLN A 13 13.04 -13.87 26.81
C GLN A 13 13.92 -13.42 27.99
N PHE A 14 14.96 -14.19 28.30
CA PHE A 14 15.88 -13.99 29.42
C PHE A 14 17.00 -13.02 29.07
N LEU A 15 17.36 -12.12 30.00
CA LEU A 15 18.59 -11.34 29.91
C LEU A 15 19.78 -12.28 30.05
N SER A 16 20.67 -12.27 29.08
CA SER A 16 21.82 -13.18 29.00
C SER A 16 23.09 -12.40 28.69
N CYS A 17 24.24 -13.00 29.00
CA CYS A 17 25.53 -12.57 28.49
C CYS A 17 26.24 -13.70 27.73
N GLN A 18 27.26 -13.38 26.95
CA GLN A 18 28.12 -14.37 26.31
C GLN A 18 29.21 -14.89 27.26
N ALA A 19 29.72 -16.10 27.00
CA ALA A 19 30.91 -16.61 27.69
C ALA A 19 32.14 -15.74 27.37
N CYS A 20 33.09 -15.64 28.30
CA CYS A 20 34.30 -14.80 28.19
C CYS A 20 35.02 -14.99 26.84
N SER A 21 34.75 -14.10 25.88
CA SER A 21 35.30 -14.09 24.52
C SER A 21 35.76 -12.69 24.08
N GLY A 22 35.85 -11.75 25.03
CA GLY A 22 36.32 -10.38 24.80
C GLY A 22 35.22 -9.35 24.54
N THR A 23 33.93 -9.71 24.64
CA THR A 23 32.78 -8.81 24.49
C THR A 23 32.11 -8.55 25.84
N SER A 24 31.74 -7.30 26.15
CA SER A 24 31.04 -6.87 27.38
C SER A 24 29.52 -6.82 27.26
N THR A 25 28.96 -7.33 26.15
CA THR A 25 27.57 -7.09 25.78
C THR A 25 26.59 -8.01 26.51
N THR A 26 25.39 -7.49 26.76
CA THR A 26 24.21 -8.26 27.19
C THR A 26 23.23 -8.43 26.03
N ASP A 27 22.46 -9.51 26.01
CA ASP A 27 21.54 -9.87 24.92
C ASP A 27 20.30 -10.63 25.47
N LEU A 28 19.31 -10.88 24.62
CA LEU A 28 18.10 -11.64 24.94
C LEU A 28 18.23 -13.09 24.47
N PHE A 29 17.75 -14.02 25.30
CA PHE A 29 17.83 -15.45 25.00
C PHE A 29 16.52 -16.16 25.35
N ASP A 30 16.09 -17.09 24.51
CA ASP A 30 14.75 -17.68 24.64
C ASP A 30 14.62 -18.67 25.82
N LYS A 31 15.73 -19.06 26.48
CA LYS A 31 15.74 -19.98 27.64
C LYS A 31 16.96 -19.80 28.56
N ASP A 32 16.82 -20.09 29.85
CA ASP A 32 17.96 -20.33 30.75
C ASP A 32 18.60 -21.69 30.40
N ASP A 33 19.87 -21.68 29.97
CA ASP A 33 20.61 -22.88 29.57
C ASP A 33 21.35 -23.56 30.74
N ALA A 34 21.10 -23.09 31.97
CA ALA A 34 21.73 -23.51 33.21
C ALA A 34 23.25 -23.25 33.27
N SER A 35 23.81 -22.46 32.34
CA SER A 35 25.21 -22.04 32.40
C SER A 35 25.50 -20.98 33.48
N GLY A 36 24.45 -20.37 34.04
CA GLY A 36 24.53 -19.24 34.96
C GLY A 36 24.57 -17.87 34.30
N ARG A 37 24.68 -17.79 32.96
CA ARG A 37 24.76 -16.54 32.20
C ARG A 37 23.42 -15.81 32.03
N GLN A 38 22.30 -16.50 32.26
CA GLN A 38 20.96 -15.92 32.27
C GLN A 38 20.46 -15.58 33.69
N ARG A 39 21.29 -15.87 34.70
CA ARG A 39 20.97 -15.70 36.10
C ARG A 39 21.72 -14.50 36.65
N TRP A 40 21.05 -13.70 37.45
CA TRP A 40 21.56 -12.42 37.92
C TRP A 40 21.40 -12.28 39.43
N THR A 41 22.39 -11.71 40.11
CA THR A 41 22.31 -11.38 41.52
C THR A 41 22.02 -9.91 41.75
N LEU A 42 21.20 -9.64 42.77
CA LEU A 42 20.88 -8.29 43.22
C LEU A 42 21.56 -8.03 44.56
N ASP A 43 22.60 -7.20 44.53
CA ASP A 43 23.36 -6.82 45.72
C ASP A 43 22.88 -5.42 46.18
N PRO A 44 22.24 -5.28 47.36
CA PRO A 44 21.73 -3.99 47.81
C PRO A 44 22.84 -2.95 47.97
N VAL A 45 22.60 -1.73 47.48
CA VAL A 45 23.53 -0.61 47.69
C VAL A 45 23.30 0.00 49.09
N PRO A 46 24.30 0.06 49.98
CA PRO A 46 24.13 0.58 51.34
C PRO A 46 23.55 2.00 51.37
N ASN A 47 22.69 2.28 52.35
CA ASN A 47 22.07 3.59 52.59
C ASN A 47 21.16 4.12 51.46
N THR A 48 20.64 3.23 50.61
CA THR A 48 19.65 3.55 49.56
C THR A 48 18.44 2.62 49.67
N SER A 49 17.27 3.06 49.21
CA SER A 49 16.07 2.20 49.13
C SER A 49 15.85 1.74 47.70
N ASN A 50 15.68 0.43 47.49
CA ASN A 50 15.43 -0.22 46.20
C ASN A 50 16.53 -0.09 45.14
N THR A 51 17.75 0.30 45.53
CA THR A 51 18.90 0.34 44.62
C THR A 51 19.79 -0.89 44.79
N TYR A 52 20.18 -1.50 43.67
CA TYR A 52 20.96 -2.73 43.63
C TYR A 52 22.08 -2.65 42.60
N ASN A 53 23.22 -3.24 42.91
CA ASN A 53 24.19 -3.68 41.91
C ASN A 53 23.69 -4.99 41.30
N ILE A 54 23.41 -5.00 40.01
CA ILE A 54 22.93 -6.19 39.29
C ILE A 54 24.14 -6.91 38.68
N LYS A 55 24.36 -8.17 39.04
CA LYS A 55 25.55 -8.94 38.59
C LYS A 55 25.20 -10.25 37.93
N VAL A 56 26.00 -10.71 36.96
CA VAL A 56 25.85 -12.07 36.41
C VAL A 56 26.22 -13.10 37.49
N ALA A 57 25.36 -14.11 37.70
CA ALA A 57 25.49 -15.08 38.79
C ALA A 57 26.46 -16.23 38.47
N GLY A 58 26.78 -16.50 37.20
CA GLY A 58 27.72 -17.56 36.82
C GLY A 58 28.04 -17.62 35.32
N GLY A 59 28.95 -18.51 34.93
CA GLY A 59 29.31 -18.73 33.52
C GLY A 59 30.19 -17.63 32.89
N ARG A 60 30.73 -16.71 33.71
CA ARG A 60 31.67 -15.64 33.33
C ARG A 60 32.68 -15.39 34.46
N ASP A 61 33.89 -14.95 34.11
CA ASP A 61 34.94 -14.54 35.07
C ASP A 61 34.84 -13.03 35.37
N GLU A 62 35.17 -12.62 36.60
CA GLU A 62 35.15 -11.22 37.07
C GLU A 62 36.06 -10.32 36.23
N THR A 63 37.10 -10.89 35.61
CA THR A 63 38.03 -10.17 34.72
C THR A 63 37.39 -9.70 33.41
N CYS A 64 36.25 -10.27 33.00
CA CYS A 64 35.53 -9.93 31.77
C CYS A 64 34.39 -8.92 31.96
N GLY A 65 34.06 -8.57 33.21
CA GLY A 65 32.88 -7.78 33.55
C GLY A 65 31.77 -8.63 34.14
N VAL A 66 31.17 -8.22 35.24
CA VAL A 66 30.02 -8.94 35.83
C VAL A 66 28.91 -8.00 36.28
N PHE A 67 29.14 -6.69 36.37
CA PHE A 67 28.16 -5.69 36.79
C PHE A 67 27.44 -5.08 35.60
N LEU A 68 26.11 -5.09 35.62
CA LEU A 68 25.30 -4.36 34.64
C LEU A 68 25.54 -2.85 34.79
N SER A 69 25.91 -2.18 33.72
CA SER A 69 26.35 -0.77 33.74
C SER A 69 25.87 -0.02 32.51
N THR A 70 25.56 1.26 32.68
CA THR A 70 25.53 2.19 31.55
C THR A 70 26.94 2.68 31.20
N GLY A 71 27.14 3.10 29.95
CA GLY A 71 28.38 3.70 29.50
C GLY A 71 28.66 5.08 30.10
N ALA A 72 29.92 5.54 30.01
CA ALA A 72 30.35 6.80 30.63
C ALA A 72 30.00 8.07 29.82
N GLY A 73 29.52 7.94 28.58
CA GLY A 73 29.23 9.05 27.69
C GLY A 73 27.73 9.33 27.54
N CYS A 74 27.35 10.59 27.38
CA CYS A 74 25.95 11.02 27.20
C CYS A 74 25.29 10.55 25.88
N ASN A 75 26.05 9.90 25.00
CA ASN A 75 25.59 9.34 23.72
C ASN A 75 25.64 7.81 23.72
N ASP A 76 25.88 7.17 24.87
CA ASP A 76 25.91 5.73 25.00
C ASP A 76 24.51 5.21 25.31
N ASN A 77 23.93 4.47 24.35
CA ASN A 77 22.55 3.99 24.41
C ASN A 77 22.48 2.50 24.77
N PHE A 78 23.57 1.91 25.26
CA PHE A 78 23.66 0.50 25.57
C PHE A 78 23.88 0.24 27.07
N VAL A 79 23.49 -0.96 27.49
CA VAL A 79 23.77 -1.49 28.83
C VAL A 79 24.73 -2.66 28.69
N ASP A 80 25.92 -2.50 29.27
CA ASP A 80 27.06 -3.41 29.15
C ASP A 80 27.49 -3.95 30.51
N LEU A 81 28.46 -4.87 30.50
CA LEU A 81 29.05 -5.46 31.69
C LEU A 81 30.40 -4.83 32.04
N PHE A 82 30.50 -4.35 33.29
CA PHE A 82 31.70 -3.77 33.87
C PHE A 82 32.31 -4.67 34.94
N THR A 83 33.62 -4.58 35.14
CA THR A 83 34.37 -5.46 36.06
C THR A 83 34.10 -5.17 37.53
N LYS A 84 33.70 -3.93 37.85
CA LYS A 84 33.37 -3.50 39.21
C LYS A 84 32.42 -2.30 39.20
N ASP A 85 31.70 -2.10 40.30
CA ASP A 85 31.12 -0.81 40.65
C ASP A 85 32.26 0.16 40.96
N ASP A 86 32.39 1.23 40.17
CA ASP A 86 33.44 2.23 40.32
C ASP A 86 33.01 3.43 41.18
N GLY A 87 31.80 3.36 41.78
CA GLY A 87 31.24 4.42 42.61
C GLY A 87 30.68 5.60 41.82
N SER A 88 30.61 5.50 40.49
CA SER A 88 30.00 6.53 39.63
C SER A 88 28.47 6.53 39.66
N GLY A 89 27.85 5.50 40.22
CA GLY A 89 26.40 5.27 40.17
C GLY A 89 25.92 4.56 38.89
N ARG A 90 26.76 4.42 37.86
CA ARG A 90 26.38 3.78 36.58
C ARG A 90 26.09 2.28 36.69
N GLN A 91 26.57 1.63 37.74
CA GLN A 91 26.31 0.21 38.03
C GLN A 91 25.15 -0.01 39.03
N GLN A 92 24.52 1.06 39.50
CA GLN A 92 23.54 1.05 40.58
C GLN A 92 22.13 1.28 40.01
N TRP A 93 21.26 0.27 40.12
CA TRP A 93 19.95 0.25 39.48
C TRP A 93 18.84 0.33 40.50
N VAL A 94 17.90 1.26 40.30
CA VAL A 94 16.69 1.38 41.13
C VAL A 94 15.59 0.52 40.53
N LEU A 95 15.06 -0.44 41.30
CA LEU A 95 13.95 -1.30 40.87
C LEU A 95 12.62 -0.79 41.42
N ASN A 96 11.69 -0.45 40.52
CA ASN A 96 10.35 0.02 40.87
C ASN A 96 9.29 -1.00 40.42
N ARG A 97 8.29 -1.28 41.27
CA ARG A 97 7.21 -2.24 40.97
C ARG A 97 6.06 -1.56 40.22
N VAL A 98 5.63 -2.16 39.10
CA VAL A 98 4.45 -1.75 38.32
C VAL A 98 3.28 -2.70 38.64
N GLY A 99 2.06 -2.19 38.90
CA GLY A 99 0.95 -2.93 39.51
C GLY A 99 -0.06 -3.57 38.54
N ASN A 100 -0.51 -4.80 38.85
CA ASN A 100 -1.61 -5.53 38.19
C ASN A 100 -3.00 -5.04 38.66
N SER A 101 -3.98 -4.95 37.74
CA SER A 101 -5.40 -4.80 38.10
C SER A 101 -6.24 -5.91 37.46
N ASN A 102 -6.80 -6.80 38.30
CA ASN A 102 -8.04 -7.52 38.03
C ASN A 102 -8.62 -8.15 39.31
N GLY A 103 -9.88 -7.80 39.60
CA GLY A 103 -10.91 -8.61 40.26
C GLY A 103 -10.74 -9.01 41.73
N SER A 104 -11.50 -8.37 42.62
CA SER A 104 -11.89 -8.96 43.91
C SER A 104 -13.41 -9.13 43.97
N SER A 105 -13.88 -10.38 44.05
CA SER A 105 -15.28 -10.73 44.30
C SER A 105 -15.41 -11.78 45.39
N GLY A 106 -16.26 -11.48 46.38
CA GLY A 106 -16.83 -12.40 47.39
C GLY A 106 -16.10 -12.33 48.74
N GLY A 107 -16.71 -11.97 49.88
CA GLY A 107 -18.09 -11.71 50.24
C GLY A 107 -18.31 -12.23 51.67
N SER A 108 -18.82 -11.41 52.60
CA SER A 108 -19.60 -11.87 53.76
C SER A 108 -20.16 -10.70 54.60
N SER A 109 -21.46 -10.81 54.85
CA SER A 109 -22.24 -10.41 56.04
C SER A 109 -22.59 -8.95 56.36
N THR A 110 -23.86 -8.66 56.04
CA THR A 110 -24.95 -8.18 56.93
C THR A 110 -25.07 -6.71 57.35
N SER A 111 -26.10 -6.09 56.77
CA SER A 111 -27.16 -5.26 57.36
C SER A 111 -26.79 -4.05 58.24
N SER A 112 -27.15 -2.86 57.79
CA SER A 112 -28.40 -2.20 58.19
C SER A 112 -28.52 -0.81 57.56
N SER A 113 -29.77 -0.41 57.37
CA SER A 113 -30.30 0.83 56.83
C SER A 113 -29.79 2.11 57.52
N SER A 114 -29.50 3.16 56.75
CA SER A 114 -30.24 4.44 56.78
C SER A 114 -29.48 5.58 56.07
N ALA A 115 -30.24 6.34 55.28
CA ALA A 115 -30.06 7.75 54.90
C ALA A 115 -28.85 8.16 54.02
N SER A 116 -29.18 8.79 52.90
CA SER A 116 -28.29 9.63 52.08
C SER A 116 -27.52 10.65 52.93
N PRO A 117 -26.28 10.97 52.53
CA PRO A 117 -26.03 12.36 52.15
C PRO A 117 -25.04 12.55 50.98
N THR A 118 -25.41 13.49 50.10
CA THR A 118 -24.60 14.50 49.40
C THR A 118 -23.13 14.24 49.00
N SER A 119 -22.89 14.55 47.72
CA SER A 119 -21.61 14.85 47.06
C SER A 119 -20.53 15.54 47.92
N SER A 120 -19.33 14.96 47.95
CA SER A 120 -18.09 15.69 48.28
C SER A 120 -17.40 16.14 47.00
N ALA A 121 -17.43 17.45 46.74
CA ALA A 121 -16.59 18.09 45.74
C ALA A 121 -15.10 17.91 46.09
N GLY A 122 -14.27 17.67 45.08
CA GLY A 122 -12.81 17.82 45.20
C GLY A 122 -12.43 19.27 45.55
N PRO A 123 -11.18 19.52 45.97
CA PRO A 123 -10.75 20.84 46.41
C PRO A 123 -11.05 21.92 45.34
N PRO A 124 -11.47 23.13 45.75
CA PRO A 124 -11.80 24.19 44.80
C PRO A 124 -10.55 24.55 43.96
N LEU A 125 -10.72 24.55 42.64
CA LEU A 125 -9.70 25.07 41.73
C LEU A 125 -9.56 26.59 41.97
N PRO A 126 -8.33 27.13 42.01
CA PRO A 126 -8.14 28.57 42.16
C PRO A 126 -8.74 29.31 40.95
N THR A 127 -9.69 30.21 41.18
CA THR A 127 -10.37 31.03 40.14
C THR A 127 -9.80 32.44 39.98
N ASP A 128 -8.58 32.70 40.46
CA ASP A 128 -8.00 34.05 40.42
C ASP A 128 -7.28 34.30 39.10
N GLY A 129 -8.03 34.75 38.09
CA GLY A 129 -7.49 35.28 36.85
C GLY A 129 -8.56 35.87 35.92
N PRO A 130 -8.20 36.81 35.02
CA PRO A 130 -9.10 37.31 34.00
C PRO A 130 -9.58 36.19 33.08
N ALA A 131 -10.81 36.29 32.58
CA ALA A 131 -11.41 35.26 31.72
C ALA A 131 -10.63 35.11 30.40
N VAL A 132 -10.37 33.87 30.00
CA VAL A 132 -9.72 33.52 28.73
C VAL A 132 -10.71 32.75 27.88
N THR A 133 -10.94 33.19 26.65
CA THR A 133 -11.82 32.51 25.69
C THR A 133 -10.98 32.03 24.51
N LEU A 134 -10.90 30.71 24.35
CA LEU A 134 -10.32 30.03 23.19
C LEU A 134 -11.39 29.09 22.61
N ASP A 135 -11.46 28.99 21.29
CA ASP A 135 -12.39 28.13 20.57
C ASP A 135 -11.91 26.68 20.63
N SER A 136 -12.59 25.86 21.42
CA SER A 136 -12.24 24.45 21.60
C SER A 136 -12.41 23.59 20.34
N SER A 137 -13.04 24.10 19.28
CA SER A 137 -13.24 23.35 18.03
C SER A 137 -12.02 23.40 17.11
N VAL A 138 -11.19 24.44 17.19
CA VAL A 138 -10.02 24.64 16.33
C VAL A 138 -8.71 24.20 16.99
N PHE A 139 -7.68 24.01 16.17
CA PHE A 139 -6.31 23.78 16.63
C PHE A 139 -5.55 25.09 16.79
N TYR A 140 -4.54 25.09 17.64
CA TYR A 140 -3.66 26.21 17.91
C TYR A 140 -2.20 25.79 17.76
N THR A 141 -1.36 26.68 17.23
CA THR A 141 0.08 26.60 17.42
C THR A 141 0.45 27.29 18.73
N VAL A 142 1.40 26.71 19.46
CA VAL A 142 1.89 27.24 20.74
C VAL A 142 3.39 27.51 20.60
N THR A 143 3.76 28.79 20.63
CA THR A 143 5.13 29.24 20.32
C THR A 143 5.71 30.04 21.47
N LEU A 144 6.97 29.81 21.82
CA LEU A 144 7.63 30.60 22.86
C LEU A 144 7.70 32.08 22.45
N ALA A 145 7.22 32.98 23.30
CA ALA A 145 7.20 34.41 23.00
C ALA A 145 8.61 34.95 22.78
N ARG A 146 9.50 34.83 23.79
CA ARG A 146 10.93 35.19 23.78
C ARG A 146 11.67 34.45 24.93
N GLY A 147 12.99 34.63 25.08
CA GLY A 147 13.70 34.23 26.30
C GLY A 147 14.82 33.18 26.17
N LYS A 148 15.14 32.73 24.94
CA LYS A 148 16.41 32.06 24.64
C LYS A 148 17.48 33.09 24.22
N ALA A 149 18.75 32.80 24.51
CA ALA A 149 19.87 33.67 24.14
C ALA A 149 19.92 33.96 22.63
N ASN A 150 20.32 35.20 22.26
CA ASN A 150 20.47 35.60 20.86
C ASN A 150 21.42 34.65 20.11
N GLY A 151 20.95 34.07 19.00
CA GLY A 151 21.72 33.16 18.15
C GLY A 151 21.42 31.67 18.32
N CYS A 152 20.52 31.27 19.23
CA CYS A 152 20.07 29.88 19.30
C CYS A 152 19.29 29.48 18.03
N LYS A 153 19.67 28.34 17.44
CA LYS A 153 18.84 27.64 16.45
C LYS A 153 18.04 26.53 17.14
N PRO A 154 16.74 26.40 16.87
CA PRO A 154 15.99 27.20 15.90
C PRO A 154 15.26 28.42 16.46
N LEU A 155 14.93 29.37 15.57
CA LEU A 155 14.43 30.70 15.94
C LEU A 155 12.92 30.76 16.25
N ASN A 156 12.12 29.72 15.94
CA ASN A 156 10.65 29.77 16.10
C ASN A 156 10.07 28.88 17.21
N ASN A 157 10.89 28.26 18.08
CA ASN A 157 10.52 27.64 19.38
C ASN A 157 9.05 27.14 19.51
N MET A 158 8.58 26.31 18.58
CA MET A 158 7.21 25.78 18.59
C MET A 158 7.12 24.57 19.50
N PHE A 159 6.14 24.57 20.40
CA PHE A 159 5.87 23.45 21.30
C PHE A 159 5.27 22.28 20.52
N SER A 160 5.98 21.16 20.52
CA SER A 160 5.65 19.97 19.74
C SER A 160 5.71 18.72 20.62
N ASN A 161 4.87 17.73 20.34
CA ASN A 161 5.06 16.38 20.86
C ASN A 161 5.81 15.54 19.83
N GLN A 162 6.77 14.68 20.20
CA GLN A 162 7.48 13.84 19.21
C GLN A 162 6.65 12.61 18.77
N GLY A 163 5.39 12.82 18.39
CA GLY A 163 4.42 11.76 18.09
C GLY A 163 3.58 11.34 19.29
N CYS A 164 2.58 10.48 19.04
CA CYS A 164 1.51 10.19 20.01
C CYS A 164 1.86 9.11 21.04
N ASP A 165 3.02 8.47 20.86
CA ASP A 165 3.61 7.48 21.77
C ASP A 165 4.88 8.01 22.48
N SER A 166 5.27 9.27 22.22
CA SER A 166 6.40 9.91 22.91
C SER A 166 5.94 10.68 24.14
N ALA A 167 6.63 10.46 25.25
CA ALA A 167 6.49 11.23 26.49
C ALA A 167 7.29 12.55 26.46
N VAL A 168 8.03 12.80 25.38
CA VAL A 168 8.97 13.91 25.27
C VAL A 168 8.37 15.04 24.44
N HIS A 169 8.43 16.25 24.99
CA HIS A 169 8.04 17.47 24.30
C HIS A 169 9.25 18.33 23.99
N ASP A 170 9.31 18.83 22.76
CA ASP A 170 10.44 19.59 22.26
C ASP A 170 10.03 20.89 21.57
N LEU A 171 11.05 21.68 21.25
CA LEU A 171 10.95 22.92 20.51
C LEU A 171 11.38 22.70 19.07
N TRP A 172 10.45 22.91 18.14
CA TRP A 172 10.72 22.76 16.71
C TRP A 172 10.96 24.09 15.99
N PHE A 173 11.57 24.01 14.81
CA PHE A 173 12.18 25.17 14.15
C PHE A 173 11.28 26.04 13.28
N GLN A 174 10.10 25.53 12.91
CA GLN A 174 9.04 26.23 12.17
C GLN A 174 7.76 25.38 12.15
N ASP A 175 6.63 25.98 11.80
CA ASP A 175 5.41 25.24 11.44
C ASP A 175 5.70 24.44 10.17
N GLY A 176 5.75 23.12 10.31
CA GLY A 176 6.00 22.21 9.20
C GLY A 176 4.72 21.68 8.56
N GLY A 177 3.54 22.16 8.98
CA GLY A 177 2.26 21.56 8.59
C GLY A 177 1.96 20.24 9.31
N PHE A 178 2.75 19.89 10.33
CA PHE A 178 2.68 18.59 10.98
C PHE A 178 1.79 18.63 12.22
N LYS A 179 0.88 17.67 12.32
CA LYS A 179 -0.13 17.59 13.38
C LYS A 179 0.41 17.55 14.81
N TYR A 180 1.63 17.10 15.01
CA TYR A 180 2.24 17.04 16.35
C TYR A 180 2.65 18.42 16.91
N GLN A 181 2.48 19.48 16.12
CA GLN A 181 2.73 20.86 16.52
C GLN A 181 1.44 21.60 16.94
N TYR A 182 0.29 20.91 16.88
CA TYR A 182 -1.04 21.50 17.05
C TYR A 182 -1.72 21.02 18.32
N TRP A 183 -2.26 21.98 19.07
CA TRP A 183 -2.86 21.77 20.38
C TRP A 183 -4.30 22.28 20.40
N ARG A 184 -5.18 21.59 21.11
CA ARG A 184 -6.57 22.00 21.31
C ARG A 184 -6.79 22.37 22.77
N PHE A 185 -7.39 23.54 23.00
CA PHE A 185 -7.66 24.06 24.35
C PHE A 185 -9.14 23.83 24.68
N VAL A 186 -9.42 22.86 25.54
CA VAL A 186 -10.79 22.54 25.97
C VAL A 186 -11.04 23.16 27.35
N PRO A 187 -12.01 24.10 27.48
CA PRO A 187 -12.26 24.78 28.76
C PRO A 187 -12.82 23.81 29.80
N VAL A 188 -12.31 23.90 31.04
CA VAL A 188 -12.82 23.13 32.17
C VAL A 188 -14.10 23.81 32.68
N GLN A 189 -15.22 23.08 32.67
CA GLN A 189 -16.52 23.61 33.05
C GLN A 189 -16.51 24.21 34.47
N GLY A 190 -17.09 25.40 34.62
CA GLY A 190 -17.15 26.12 35.90
C GLY A 190 -15.88 26.91 36.25
N THR A 191 -14.93 27.02 35.33
CA THR A 191 -13.73 27.85 35.48
C THR A 191 -13.64 28.90 34.37
N ASN A 192 -12.92 30.01 34.63
CA ASN A 192 -12.84 31.13 33.68
C ASN A 192 -11.55 31.12 32.82
N ASN A 193 -10.55 30.33 33.19
CA ASN A 193 -9.23 30.35 32.56
C ASN A 193 -8.46 29.02 32.69
N VAL A 194 -9.15 27.92 33.01
CA VAL A 194 -8.54 26.59 33.15
C VAL A 194 -8.94 25.73 31.95
N PHE A 195 -7.95 25.09 31.33
CA PHE A 195 -8.11 24.28 30.12
C PHE A 195 -7.47 22.91 30.29
N ASN A 196 -8.08 21.90 29.69
CA ASN A 196 -7.34 20.72 29.25
C ASN A 196 -6.68 21.07 27.91
N ILE A 197 -5.35 20.89 27.83
CA ILE A 197 -4.59 21.11 26.59
C ILE A 197 -4.40 19.73 25.97
N LEU A 198 -4.97 19.49 24.80
CA LEU A 198 -4.91 18.20 24.12
C LEU A 198 -3.95 18.27 22.92
N SER A 199 -3.14 17.25 22.74
CA SER A 199 -2.41 17.05 21.49
C SER A 199 -3.37 16.68 20.35
N SER A 200 -2.90 16.71 19.11
CA SER A 200 -3.67 16.29 17.94
C SER A 200 -4.16 14.84 17.96
N CYS A 201 -3.61 13.98 18.84
CA CYS A 201 -4.07 12.62 19.09
C CYS A 201 -5.02 12.49 20.30
N SER A 202 -5.60 13.60 20.76
CA SER A 202 -6.53 13.63 21.90
C SER A 202 -5.94 13.12 23.22
N LYS A 203 -4.62 13.20 23.40
CA LYS A 203 -3.96 12.96 24.69
C LYS A 203 -3.85 14.28 25.46
N TYR A 204 -4.03 14.22 26.77
CA TYR A 204 -3.96 15.37 27.66
C TYR A 204 -2.51 15.70 27.96
N LEU A 205 -2.09 16.95 27.77
CA LEU A 205 -0.87 17.45 28.36
C LEU A 205 -0.97 17.30 29.88
N SER A 206 0.02 16.64 30.47
CA SER A 206 0.05 16.27 31.88
C SER A 206 1.42 16.57 32.47
N CYS A 207 1.52 16.55 33.80
CA CYS A 207 2.80 16.50 34.50
C CYS A 207 2.81 15.36 35.52
N GLN A 208 4.00 14.99 35.99
CA GLN A 208 4.18 14.02 37.07
C GLN A 208 4.01 14.68 38.45
N ASP A 209 3.86 13.90 39.51
CA ASP A 209 3.82 14.41 40.88
C ASP A 209 5.19 14.96 41.36
N CYS A 210 5.24 15.50 42.58
CA CYS A 210 6.42 16.18 43.13
C CYS A 210 7.52 15.20 43.58
N THR A 211 8.14 14.53 42.63
CA THR A 211 9.23 13.54 42.83
C THR A 211 10.59 14.02 42.30
N GLY A 212 10.74 15.33 42.05
CA GLY A 212 11.99 15.93 41.56
C GLY A 212 12.11 16.00 40.04
N VAL A 213 11.07 15.58 39.30
CA VAL A 213 11.01 15.64 37.83
C VAL A 213 10.35 16.94 37.37
N THR A 214 10.98 17.67 36.45
CA THR A 214 10.46 18.94 35.91
C THR A 214 9.73 18.78 34.57
N THR A 215 9.61 17.58 34.02
CA THR A 215 9.08 17.37 32.67
C THR A 215 7.55 17.40 32.60
N THR A 216 7.05 17.63 31.40
CA THR A 216 5.66 17.40 31.00
C THR A 216 5.55 16.11 30.20
N ASP A 217 4.35 15.52 30.10
CA ASP A 217 4.06 14.24 29.43
C ASP A 217 2.64 14.26 28.82
N LEU A 218 2.24 13.20 28.12
CA LEU A 218 0.90 12.99 27.58
C LEU A 218 0.18 11.88 28.35
N PHE A 219 -1.09 12.13 28.69
CA PHE A 219 -1.89 11.19 29.44
C PHE A 219 -3.22 10.89 28.75
N GLY A 220 -3.74 9.67 28.90
CA GLY A 220 -4.90 9.20 28.15
C GLY A 220 -6.24 9.80 28.56
N LYS A 221 -6.33 10.41 29.76
CA LYS A 221 -7.57 10.98 30.32
C LYS A 221 -7.23 12.03 31.39
N ASP A 222 -8.14 12.96 31.68
CA ASP A 222 -8.07 13.74 32.93
C ASP A 222 -8.50 12.85 34.10
N ASP A 223 -7.62 12.60 35.05
CA ASP A 223 -7.87 11.74 36.21
C ASP A 223 -8.47 12.51 37.42
N GLY A 224 -8.71 13.81 37.27
CA GLY A 224 -9.22 14.67 38.33
C GLY A 224 -8.17 15.10 39.36
N SER A 225 -6.90 14.70 39.21
CA SER A 225 -5.80 15.12 40.09
C SER A 225 -5.43 16.60 39.95
N GLY A 226 -5.86 17.23 38.85
CA GLY A 226 -5.46 18.59 38.46
C GLY A 226 -4.18 18.65 37.64
N ARG A 227 -3.46 17.52 37.44
CA ARG A 227 -2.20 17.48 36.66
C ARG A 227 -2.41 17.61 35.14
N GLN A 228 -3.62 17.36 34.64
CA GLN A 228 -4.00 17.53 33.22
C GLN A 228 -4.74 18.84 32.94
N ARG A 229 -4.81 19.72 33.94
CA ARG A 229 -5.53 20.99 33.88
C ARG A 229 -4.51 22.11 33.95
N TRP A 230 -4.65 23.09 33.06
CA TRP A 230 -3.69 24.17 32.87
C TRP A 230 -4.39 25.52 32.96
N ILE A 231 -3.89 26.38 33.83
CA ILE A 231 -4.35 27.75 34.00
C ILE A 231 -3.62 28.62 32.97
N LEU A 232 -4.38 29.31 32.13
CA LEU A 232 -3.86 30.33 31.21
C LEU A 232 -4.02 31.70 31.87
N ALA A 233 -2.93 32.44 32.02
CA ALA A 233 -2.96 33.82 32.51
C ALA A 233 -2.42 34.78 31.43
N PRO A 234 -3.23 35.73 30.94
CA PRO A 234 -2.82 36.69 29.91
C PRO A 234 -1.61 37.52 30.34
N VAL A 235 -0.69 37.78 29.41
CA VAL A 235 0.43 38.69 29.59
C VAL A 235 -0.02 40.12 29.28
N ALA A 236 0.31 41.08 30.15
CA ALA A 236 -0.08 42.48 29.97
C ALA A 236 0.42 43.05 28.63
N ASN A 237 -0.45 43.81 27.95
CA ASN A 237 -0.20 44.41 26.63
C ASN A 237 0.00 43.41 25.48
N SER A 238 -0.46 42.16 25.62
CA SER A 238 -0.55 41.19 24.52
C SER A 238 -1.94 40.56 24.46
N SER A 239 -2.45 40.31 23.26
CA SER A 239 -3.78 39.73 23.02
C SER A 239 -3.79 38.20 22.85
N ASP A 240 -2.63 37.59 22.58
CA ASP A 240 -2.47 36.18 22.21
C ASP A 240 -1.39 35.45 23.03
N THR A 241 -0.78 36.15 24.00
CA THR A 241 0.33 35.63 24.79
C THR A 241 -0.10 35.34 26.23
N TYR A 242 0.22 34.14 26.71
CA TYR A 242 -0.19 33.63 28.00
C TYR A 242 1.00 33.04 28.77
N THR A 243 0.96 33.14 30.09
CA THR A 243 1.68 32.20 30.95
C THR A 243 0.80 30.97 31.17
N ILE A 244 1.38 29.78 31.02
CA ILE A 244 0.68 28.50 31.14
C ILE A 244 1.21 27.78 32.38
N ARG A 245 0.36 27.50 33.36
CA ARG A 245 0.75 26.82 34.61
C ARG A 245 -0.18 25.66 34.94
N VAL A 246 0.35 24.60 35.55
CA VAL A 246 -0.48 23.48 36.01
C VAL A 246 -1.46 23.94 37.11
N ALA A 247 -2.71 23.49 37.04
CA ALA A 247 -3.78 23.92 37.92
C ALA A 247 -3.80 23.21 39.28
N GLY A 248 -3.21 22.02 39.39
CA GLY A 248 -3.19 21.26 40.63
C GLY A 248 -2.34 19.97 40.55
N GLY A 249 -2.34 19.20 41.64
CA GLY A 249 -1.64 17.91 41.71
C GLY A 249 -0.11 18.02 41.88
N ARG A 250 0.41 19.23 42.13
CA ARG A 250 1.80 19.53 42.50
C ARG A 250 1.85 20.50 43.68
N ASP A 251 2.90 20.41 44.51
CA ASP A 251 3.19 21.36 45.58
C ASP A 251 3.91 22.59 44.98
N PRO A 252 3.25 23.76 44.84
CA PRO A 252 3.84 24.93 44.20
C PRO A 252 4.99 25.53 44.99
N ALA A 253 5.14 25.20 46.29
CA ALA A 253 6.25 25.67 47.11
C ALA A 253 7.53 24.84 46.90
N LYS A 254 7.44 23.67 46.25
CA LYS A 254 8.56 22.71 46.12
C LYS A 254 8.92 22.35 44.68
N CYS A 255 8.02 22.58 43.71
CA CYS A 255 8.18 22.08 42.35
C CYS A 255 7.84 23.14 41.29
N GLY A 256 8.38 22.95 40.09
CA GLY A 256 8.01 23.75 38.92
C GLY A 256 6.53 23.60 38.55
N THR A 257 5.88 24.72 38.24
CA THR A 257 4.47 24.78 37.85
C THR A 257 4.23 25.52 36.53
N PHE A 258 5.17 26.34 36.06
CA PHE A 258 5.09 27.11 34.83
C PHE A 258 5.71 26.38 33.65
N LEU A 259 4.96 26.22 32.56
CA LEU A 259 5.48 25.71 31.29
C LEU A 259 6.55 26.65 30.73
N SER A 260 7.74 26.14 30.46
CA SER A 260 8.90 26.97 30.20
C SER A 260 10.04 26.24 29.50
N THR A 261 11.10 26.96 29.13
CA THR A 261 12.29 26.42 28.46
C THR A 261 13.55 26.84 29.22
N ALA A 262 14.67 26.15 28.99
CA ALA A 262 15.98 26.58 29.48
C ALA A 262 16.46 27.88 28.79
N VAL A 263 17.37 28.62 29.45
CA VAL A 263 17.92 29.90 28.97
C VAL A 263 18.97 29.72 27.85
N GLY A 264 19.76 28.64 27.92
CA GLY A 264 20.83 28.33 26.97
C GLY A 264 20.37 27.61 25.71
N CYS A 265 21.23 27.51 24.70
CA CYS A 265 20.94 26.78 23.45
C CYS A 265 21.19 25.26 23.55
N THR A 266 21.57 24.76 24.72
CA THR A 266 22.02 23.37 24.93
C THR A 266 20.86 22.38 25.06
N ASP A 267 19.63 22.86 25.21
CA ASP A 267 18.43 22.05 25.40
C ASP A 267 17.24 22.60 24.60
N ASN A 268 16.46 21.71 24.01
CA ASN A 268 15.25 21.99 23.24
C ASN A 268 13.97 21.46 23.90
N PHE A 269 14.01 20.98 25.14
CA PHE A 269 12.82 20.51 25.85
C PHE A 269 11.96 21.64 26.42
N VAL A 270 10.69 21.30 26.66
CA VAL A 270 9.72 22.14 27.37
C VAL A 270 9.40 21.51 28.73
N ASP A 271 9.73 22.24 29.78
CA ASP A 271 9.75 21.79 31.18
C ASP A 271 8.90 22.70 32.08
N LEU A 272 8.86 22.36 33.37
CA LEU A 272 8.17 23.10 34.42
C LEU A 272 9.16 23.82 35.35
N PHE A 273 8.98 25.13 35.49
CA PHE A 273 9.77 26.00 36.35
C PHE A 273 8.95 26.59 37.49
N THR A 274 9.60 26.95 38.59
CA THR A 274 8.93 27.34 39.84
C THR A 274 8.21 28.68 39.74
N ASN A 275 8.75 29.62 38.95
CA ASN A 275 8.19 30.96 38.81
C ASN A 275 8.44 31.49 37.38
N ASP A 276 7.59 32.42 36.93
CA ASP A 276 7.94 33.34 35.83
C ASP A 276 8.97 34.35 36.35
N ASP A 277 10.15 34.36 35.74
CA ASP A 277 11.25 35.23 36.15
C ASP A 277 11.41 36.47 35.26
N GLY A 278 10.41 36.75 34.43
CA GLY A 278 10.37 37.94 33.58
C GLY A 278 11.30 37.87 32.36
N SER A 279 11.96 36.73 32.12
CA SER A 279 12.80 36.53 30.93
C SER A 279 12.02 36.32 29.64
N GLY A 280 10.70 36.09 29.74
CA GLY A 280 9.81 35.76 28.61
C GLY A 280 9.73 34.27 28.29
N ARG A 281 10.61 33.43 28.85
CA ARG A 281 10.64 31.99 28.55
C ARG A 281 9.54 31.17 29.23
N GLN A 282 8.66 31.82 30.00
CA GLN A 282 7.41 31.26 30.55
C GLN A 282 6.17 31.77 29.79
N GLN A 283 6.37 32.58 28.75
CA GLN A 283 5.30 33.24 27.99
C GLN A 283 5.16 32.58 26.62
N TRP A 284 3.95 32.17 26.28
CA TRP A 284 3.62 31.40 25.09
C TRP A 284 2.58 32.13 24.26
N VAL A 285 2.87 32.33 22.98
CA VAL A 285 1.95 32.85 21.97
C VAL A 285 1.08 31.69 21.49
N VAL A 286 -0.25 31.84 21.63
CA VAL A 286 -1.24 30.84 21.25
C VAL A 286 -2.02 31.36 20.05
N THR A 287 -1.70 30.86 18.86
CA THR A 287 -2.28 31.34 17.59
C THR A 287 -3.23 30.30 17.03
N PRO A 288 -4.49 30.64 16.69
CA PRO A 288 -5.38 29.70 16.01
C PRO A 288 -4.78 29.31 14.67
N VAL A 289 -4.71 28.00 14.41
CA VAL A 289 -4.42 27.47 13.08
C VAL A 289 -5.58 27.93 12.21
N LYS A 290 -5.29 28.79 11.22
CA LYS A 290 -6.28 29.12 10.21
C LYS A 290 -6.55 27.84 9.43
N GLU A 291 -7.66 27.18 9.71
CA GLU A 291 -8.29 26.39 8.66
C GLU A 291 -8.53 27.37 7.51
N ASP A 292 -8.07 27.03 6.30
CA ASP A 292 -8.43 27.81 5.12
C ASP A 292 -9.94 27.95 5.13
N SER A 293 -10.39 29.14 5.52
CA SER A 293 -11.80 29.48 5.63
C SER A 293 -12.34 29.33 4.22
N GLY A 294 -13.04 28.22 4.01
CA GLY A 294 -13.57 27.80 2.72
C GLY A 294 -14.12 29.00 2.00
N THR A 295 -13.47 29.34 0.88
CA THR A 295 -14.13 30.13 -0.14
C THR A 295 -15.40 29.35 -0.50
N SER A 296 -16.54 30.02 -0.49
CA SER A 296 -17.77 29.46 -1.00
C SER A 296 -17.55 29.13 -2.49
N GLY A 297 -17.27 27.87 -2.76
CA GLY A 297 -16.85 27.32 -4.05
C GLY A 297 -16.23 25.95 -3.79
N LYS A 298 -16.50 24.97 -4.66
CA LYS A 298 -16.05 23.56 -4.57
C LYS A 298 -14.68 23.41 -3.88
N LEU A 299 -14.51 22.42 -2.99
CA LEU A 299 -13.18 22.03 -2.50
C LEU A 299 -12.24 21.94 -3.71
N PRO A 300 -11.19 22.77 -3.79
CA PRO A 300 -10.34 22.77 -4.97
C PRO A 300 -9.48 21.52 -4.93
N LEU A 301 -9.95 20.44 -5.53
CA LEU A 301 -9.10 19.28 -5.80
C LEU A 301 -8.05 19.67 -6.84
N ALA A 302 -6.83 19.15 -6.70
CA ALA A 302 -5.85 19.24 -7.76
C ALA A 302 -6.44 18.63 -9.05
N PRO A 303 -6.32 19.32 -10.19
CA PRO A 303 -6.92 18.88 -11.43
C PRO A 303 -6.28 17.56 -11.86
N LEU A 304 -7.09 16.68 -12.45
CA LEU A 304 -6.56 15.52 -13.14
C LEU A 304 -5.73 15.98 -14.35
N LYS A 305 -4.66 15.26 -14.63
CA LYS A 305 -3.87 15.46 -15.85
C LYS A 305 -4.67 15.02 -17.08
N PHE A 306 -5.37 13.90 -16.95
CA PHE A 306 -6.29 13.37 -17.95
C PHE A 306 -7.61 12.99 -17.28
N ASN A 307 -8.72 13.46 -17.83
CA ASN A 307 -10.04 13.19 -17.28
C ASN A 307 -10.53 11.82 -17.78
N PRO A 308 -10.93 10.90 -16.88
CA PRO A 308 -11.57 9.65 -17.29
C PRO A 308 -12.93 9.95 -17.95
N LEU A 309 -13.37 9.03 -18.80
CA LEU A 309 -14.69 9.10 -19.42
C LEU A 309 -15.72 8.32 -18.58
N PRO A 310 -17.00 8.74 -18.54
CA PRO A 310 -18.05 8.00 -17.85
C PRO A 310 -18.15 6.55 -18.33
N LEU A 311 -18.41 5.61 -17.41
CA LEU A 311 -18.57 4.20 -17.77
C LEU A 311 -19.58 4.00 -18.93
N GLY A 312 -19.21 3.16 -19.89
CA GLY A 312 -20.03 2.85 -21.08
C GLY A 312 -19.70 3.72 -22.29
N SER A 313 -18.95 4.82 -22.11
CA SER A 313 -18.45 5.65 -23.21
C SER A 313 -17.42 4.91 -24.07
N VAL A 314 -16.64 4.01 -23.47
CA VAL A 314 -15.68 3.13 -24.14
C VAL A 314 -16.16 1.69 -24.07
N LYS A 315 -16.14 0.99 -25.20
CA LYS A 315 -16.55 -0.40 -25.35
C LYS A 315 -15.50 -1.17 -26.16
N PRO A 316 -15.35 -2.49 -26.00
CA PRO A 316 -14.51 -3.26 -26.91
C PRO A 316 -15.12 -3.23 -28.32
N THR A 317 -14.29 -3.04 -29.35
CA THR A 317 -14.77 -3.01 -30.73
C THR A 317 -15.37 -4.38 -31.09
N PRO A 318 -16.60 -4.45 -31.66
CA PRO A 318 -17.21 -5.72 -32.07
C PRO A 318 -16.29 -6.55 -32.98
N ASP A 319 -16.39 -7.87 -32.88
CA ASP A 319 -15.59 -8.86 -33.62
C ASP A 319 -14.06 -8.79 -33.39
N SER A 320 -13.60 -7.96 -32.44
CA SER A 320 -12.20 -7.92 -32.03
C SER A 320 -11.85 -9.01 -31.01
N TRP A 321 -10.55 -9.27 -30.83
CA TRP A 321 -10.08 -10.20 -29.81
C TRP A 321 -10.46 -9.75 -28.40
N LEU A 322 -10.47 -8.44 -28.11
CA LEU A 322 -10.80 -7.90 -26.79
C LEU A 322 -12.30 -8.04 -26.49
N PHE A 323 -13.14 -7.88 -27.51
CA PHE A 323 -14.57 -8.18 -27.39
C PHE A 323 -14.79 -9.66 -27.07
N ALA A 324 -14.13 -10.56 -27.81
CA ALA A 324 -14.21 -12.00 -27.54
C ALA A 324 -13.71 -12.35 -26.12
N GLN A 325 -12.64 -11.69 -25.65
CA GLN A 325 -12.11 -11.89 -24.31
C GLN A 325 -13.07 -11.42 -23.21
N LEU A 326 -13.66 -10.23 -23.35
CA LEU A 326 -14.65 -9.73 -22.39
C LEU A 326 -15.93 -10.58 -22.43
N LYS A 327 -16.34 -11.06 -23.62
CA LYS A 327 -17.48 -11.98 -23.76
C LYS A 327 -17.21 -13.32 -23.09
N ALA A 328 -16.01 -13.89 -23.25
CA ALA A 328 -15.60 -15.10 -22.54
C ALA A 328 -15.64 -14.92 -21.01
N GLN A 329 -15.28 -13.74 -20.49
CA GLN A 329 -15.43 -13.44 -19.06
C GLN A 329 -16.90 -13.40 -18.62
N ALA A 330 -17.78 -12.81 -19.44
CA ALA A 330 -19.21 -12.71 -19.17
C ALA A 330 -19.95 -14.06 -19.28
N ASP A 331 -19.52 -14.92 -20.21
CA ASP A 331 -20.03 -16.28 -20.40
C ASP A 331 -19.31 -17.33 -19.55
N GLY A 332 -18.23 -16.92 -18.90
CA GLY A 332 -17.40 -17.71 -18.02
C GLY A 332 -17.83 -17.59 -16.57
N LEU A 333 -16.87 -17.85 -15.68
CA LEU A 333 -17.13 -17.93 -14.24
C LEU A 333 -17.75 -16.64 -13.69
N HIS A 334 -17.11 -15.48 -13.93
CA HIS A 334 -17.50 -14.18 -13.38
C HIS A 334 -18.95 -13.79 -13.66
N GLY A 335 -19.38 -13.91 -14.92
CA GLY A 335 -20.73 -13.52 -15.32
C GLY A 335 -21.81 -14.50 -14.84
N HIS A 336 -21.44 -15.70 -14.39
CA HIS A 336 -22.38 -16.73 -13.93
C HIS A 336 -22.39 -16.96 -12.41
N LEU A 337 -21.59 -16.23 -11.63
CA LEU A 337 -21.55 -16.40 -10.18
C LEU A 337 -22.92 -16.22 -9.50
N GLN A 338 -23.75 -15.29 -9.99
CA GLN A 338 -25.13 -15.07 -9.51
C GLN A 338 -26.05 -16.28 -9.71
N ASP A 339 -25.73 -17.19 -10.63
CA ASP A 339 -26.60 -18.32 -10.95
C ASP A 339 -26.42 -19.49 -9.98
N PHE A 340 -25.21 -19.68 -9.44
CA PHE A 340 -24.90 -20.89 -8.69
C PHE A 340 -24.00 -20.70 -7.46
N TRP A 341 -23.18 -19.65 -7.40
CA TRP A 341 -22.18 -19.57 -6.35
C TRP A 341 -22.72 -18.84 -5.11
N PRO A 342 -22.74 -19.47 -3.90
CA PRO A 342 -23.48 -18.95 -2.75
C PRO A 342 -23.14 -17.50 -2.36
N PHE A 343 -21.86 -17.12 -2.40
CA PHE A 343 -21.42 -15.78 -1.97
C PHE A 343 -21.88 -14.65 -2.90
N VAL A 344 -22.48 -14.99 -4.05
CA VAL A 344 -23.10 -14.04 -4.98
C VAL A 344 -24.59 -14.34 -5.08
N LYS A 345 -24.99 -15.55 -5.48
CA LYS A 345 -26.39 -15.97 -5.63
C LYS A 345 -27.27 -15.68 -4.40
N THR A 346 -26.77 -16.00 -3.21
CA THR A 346 -27.46 -15.85 -1.92
C THR A 346 -26.70 -14.91 -1.00
N SER A 347 -26.02 -13.92 -1.59
CA SER A 347 -25.22 -12.94 -0.89
C SER A 347 -26.03 -12.17 0.17
N ASN A 348 -25.40 -11.90 1.30
CA ASN A 348 -25.95 -11.00 2.32
C ASN A 348 -26.19 -9.56 1.82
N TRP A 349 -25.56 -9.12 0.73
CA TRP A 349 -25.79 -7.83 0.09
C TRP A 349 -27.17 -7.70 -0.58
N ILE A 350 -27.83 -8.83 -0.85
CA ILE A 350 -29.16 -8.90 -1.47
C ILE A 350 -30.19 -9.63 -0.60
N GLY A 351 -29.98 -9.61 0.72
CA GLY A 351 -30.92 -10.17 1.70
C GLY A 351 -30.73 -11.66 2.01
N GLY A 352 -29.71 -12.29 1.43
CA GLY A 352 -29.27 -13.61 1.82
C GLY A 352 -28.44 -13.61 3.10
N LYS A 353 -27.69 -14.69 3.33
CA LYS A 353 -26.86 -14.88 4.54
C LYS A 353 -25.42 -15.28 4.24
N ASP A 354 -25.08 -15.44 2.97
CA ASP A 354 -23.81 -16.04 2.57
C ASP A 354 -22.76 -14.96 2.28
N ASP A 355 -21.60 -15.12 2.89
CA ASP A 355 -20.31 -14.50 2.56
C ASP A 355 -19.21 -15.45 3.08
N TYR A 356 -18.00 -15.35 2.54
CA TYR A 356 -16.87 -16.14 3.02
C TYR A 356 -16.14 -15.47 4.21
N SER A 357 -16.49 -14.24 4.55
CA SER A 357 -15.87 -13.47 5.63
C SER A 357 -16.84 -12.53 6.34
N ASP A 358 -16.53 -12.18 7.59
CA ASP A 358 -17.26 -11.17 8.35
C ASP A 358 -17.06 -9.73 7.81
N LEU A 359 -16.20 -9.57 6.80
CA LEU A 359 -15.97 -8.29 6.11
C LEU A 359 -17.11 -7.96 5.14
N ASN A 360 -17.87 -8.96 4.72
CA ASN A 360 -18.95 -8.85 3.73
C ASN A 360 -18.43 -8.30 2.39
N GLU A 361 -17.31 -8.81 1.89
CA GLU A 361 -16.64 -8.26 0.71
C GLU A 361 -16.97 -9.02 -0.59
N ALA A 362 -17.50 -10.24 -0.52
CA ALA A 362 -17.64 -11.11 -1.67
C ALA A 362 -18.58 -10.51 -2.72
N GLY A 363 -19.83 -10.24 -2.33
CA GLY A 363 -20.83 -9.65 -3.19
C GLY A 363 -20.44 -8.26 -3.71
N ALA A 364 -19.77 -7.46 -2.87
CA ALA A 364 -19.30 -6.14 -3.24
C ALA A 364 -18.21 -6.17 -4.31
N TYR A 365 -17.25 -7.09 -4.22
CA TYR A 365 -16.23 -7.30 -5.23
C TYR A 365 -16.81 -7.75 -6.57
N TRP A 366 -17.72 -8.73 -6.53
CA TRP A 366 -18.41 -9.18 -7.74
C TRP A 366 -19.17 -8.02 -8.41
N LEU A 367 -19.92 -7.24 -7.63
CA LEU A 367 -20.68 -6.10 -8.15
C LEU A 367 -19.75 -5.05 -8.81
N ASN A 368 -18.63 -4.72 -8.16
CA ASN A 368 -17.61 -3.79 -8.68
C ASN A 368 -17.02 -4.24 -10.03
N GLY A 369 -16.90 -5.55 -10.26
CA GLY A 369 -16.41 -6.09 -11.53
C GLY A 369 -17.49 -6.31 -12.59
N VAL A 370 -18.71 -6.71 -12.20
CA VAL A 370 -19.77 -7.07 -13.16
C VAL A 370 -20.49 -5.86 -13.74
N VAL A 371 -20.62 -4.75 -12.98
CA VAL A 371 -21.20 -3.49 -13.46
C VAL A 371 -20.54 -3.03 -14.77
N PRO A 372 -19.21 -2.78 -14.83
CA PRO A 372 -18.60 -2.32 -16.07
C PRO A 372 -18.70 -3.33 -17.22
N ALA A 373 -18.58 -4.62 -16.94
CA ALA A 373 -18.75 -5.67 -17.96
C ALA A 373 -20.14 -5.64 -18.60
N ALA A 374 -21.20 -5.50 -17.78
CA ALA A 374 -22.59 -5.49 -18.22
C ALA A 374 -22.86 -4.35 -19.22
N PHE A 375 -22.48 -3.12 -18.87
CA PHE A 375 -22.75 -1.94 -19.70
C PHE A 375 -21.83 -1.84 -20.94
N GLN A 376 -20.60 -2.33 -20.85
CA GLN A 376 -19.68 -2.34 -22.00
C GLN A 376 -20.09 -3.35 -23.06
N LEU A 377 -20.55 -4.55 -22.65
CA LEU A 377 -21.09 -5.56 -23.57
C LEU A 377 -22.54 -5.30 -23.98
N ASN A 378 -23.25 -4.45 -23.24
CA ASN A 378 -24.71 -4.33 -23.33
C ASN A 378 -25.39 -5.71 -23.14
N ASP A 379 -24.92 -6.47 -22.14
CA ASP A 379 -25.44 -7.80 -21.81
C ASP A 379 -26.66 -7.65 -20.88
N GLN A 380 -27.85 -7.89 -21.42
CA GLN A 380 -29.11 -7.70 -20.68
C GLN A 380 -29.19 -8.59 -19.43
N ARG A 381 -28.68 -9.83 -19.48
CA ARG A 381 -28.71 -10.76 -18.34
C ARG A 381 -27.88 -10.22 -17.18
N LEU A 382 -26.69 -9.71 -17.47
CA LEU A 382 -25.84 -9.08 -16.46
C LEU A 382 -26.45 -7.76 -15.97
N MET A 383 -27.00 -6.93 -16.88
CA MET A 383 -27.67 -5.68 -16.51
C MET A 383 -28.87 -5.93 -15.59
N ASP A 384 -29.68 -6.95 -15.84
CA ASP A 384 -30.82 -7.32 -14.98
C ASP A 384 -30.35 -7.70 -13.57
N SER A 385 -29.26 -8.46 -13.48
CA SER A 385 -28.65 -8.82 -12.19
C SER A 385 -28.12 -7.60 -11.45
N VAL A 386 -27.38 -6.74 -12.15
CA VAL A 386 -26.85 -5.46 -11.61
C VAL A 386 -27.97 -4.57 -11.11
N ASN A 387 -29.03 -4.37 -11.91
CA ASN A 387 -30.18 -3.55 -11.55
C ASN A 387 -30.83 -4.08 -10.27
N SER A 388 -31.09 -5.39 -10.19
CA SER A 388 -31.68 -6.01 -8.99
C SER A 388 -30.80 -5.83 -7.74
N TRP A 389 -29.49 -5.94 -7.87
CA TRP A 389 -28.55 -5.75 -6.76
C TRP A 389 -28.53 -4.30 -6.28
N VAL A 390 -28.37 -3.35 -7.21
CA VAL A 390 -28.34 -1.93 -6.88
C VAL A 390 -29.68 -1.48 -6.29
N ASP A 391 -30.81 -1.94 -6.85
CA ASP A 391 -32.13 -1.64 -6.31
C ASP A 391 -32.31 -2.14 -4.88
N TYR A 392 -31.84 -3.35 -4.59
CA TYR A 392 -31.86 -3.89 -3.23
C TYR A 392 -31.01 -3.05 -2.28
N ILE A 393 -29.74 -2.79 -2.63
CA ILE A 393 -28.81 -2.01 -1.81
C ILE A 393 -29.38 -0.63 -1.48
N LEU A 394 -29.92 0.08 -2.48
CA LEU A 394 -30.45 1.42 -2.31
C LEU A 394 -31.78 1.44 -1.54
N SER A 395 -32.64 0.44 -1.72
CA SER A 395 -33.92 0.35 -0.98
C SER A 395 -33.76 -0.08 0.48
N HIS A 396 -32.62 -0.68 0.83
CA HIS A 396 -32.28 -1.11 2.18
C HIS A 396 -31.22 -0.23 2.85
N GLN A 397 -30.97 0.98 2.33
CA GLN A 397 -30.12 1.95 3.02
C GLN A 397 -30.68 2.26 4.41
N GLY A 398 -29.84 2.18 5.44
CA GLY A 398 -30.21 2.52 6.80
C GLY A 398 -30.66 3.99 6.92
N SER A 399 -31.49 4.30 7.92
CA SER A 399 -31.98 5.67 8.16
C SER A 399 -30.86 6.68 8.46
N ASP A 400 -29.69 6.18 8.88
CA ASP A 400 -28.46 6.93 9.14
C ASP A 400 -27.50 6.96 7.94
N GLY A 401 -27.95 6.49 6.77
CA GLY A 401 -27.17 6.47 5.54
C GLY A 401 -26.31 5.22 5.34
N TRP A 402 -26.30 4.26 6.27
CA TRP A 402 -25.48 3.04 6.15
C TRP A 402 -25.88 2.19 4.93
N LEU A 403 -24.89 1.70 4.17
CA LEU A 403 -25.08 0.85 2.99
C LEU A 403 -24.52 -0.56 3.25
N GLY A 404 -25.33 -1.58 2.96
CA GLY A 404 -24.96 -2.98 3.00
C GLY A 404 -25.04 -3.68 4.37
N PRO A 405 -24.69 -4.98 4.43
CA PRO A 405 -24.93 -5.88 5.58
C PRO A 405 -23.93 -5.73 6.74
N THR A 406 -24.36 -5.58 7.99
CA THR A 406 -23.45 -5.60 9.15
C THR A 406 -22.83 -6.99 9.34
N SER A 407 -21.66 -7.08 9.99
CA SER A 407 -21.09 -8.36 10.40
C SER A 407 -22.03 -9.12 11.35
N PRO A 408 -21.85 -10.45 11.53
CA PRO A 408 -22.73 -11.24 12.39
C PRO A 408 -22.85 -10.75 13.84
N ASP A 409 -21.79 -10.11 14.37
CA ASP A 409 -21.78 -9.50 15.70
C ASP A 409 -22.34 -8.06 15.75
N GLY A 410 -22.94 -7.60 14.64
CA GLY A 410 -23.58 -6.29 14.51
C GLY A 410 -22.61 -5.14 14.24
N LYS A 411 -21.32 -5.41 14.03
CA LYS A 411 -20.35 -4.36 13.70
C LYS A 411 -20.53 -3.86 12.26
N ARG A 412 -20.19 -2.59 12.09
CA ARG A 412 -20.12 -1.92 10.79
C ARG A 412 -18.66 -1.83 10.38
N VAL A 413 -18.29 -2.61 9.38
CA VAL A 413 -16.94 -2.66 8.81
C VAL A 413 -16.91 -1.91 7.48
N LEU A 414 -15.88 -1.11 7.25
CA LEU A 414 -15.84 -0.22 6.09
C LEU A 414 -15.26 -0.89 4.85
N TRP A 415 -14.30 -1.80 4.99
CA TRP A 415 -13.59 -2.38 3.86
C TRP A 415 -14.53 -2.99 2.80
N GLY A 416 -15.44 -3.89 3.20
CA GLY A 416 -16.38 -4.54 2.27
C GLY A 416 -17.29 -3.55 1.53
N ARG A 417 -17.37 -2.28 1.97
CA ARG A 417 -18.17 -1.24 1.30
C ARG A 417 -17.39 -0.56 0.21
N TYR A 418 -16.07 -0.45 0.31
CA TYR A 418 -15.29 0.31 -0.67
C TYR A 418 -15.52 -0.20 -2.11
N PRO A 419 -15.50 -1.51 -2.39
CA PRO A 419 -15.85 -2.03 -3.72
C PRO A 419 -17.31 -1.72 -4.10
N ALA A 420 -18.26 -1.81 -3.17
CA ALA A 420 -19.67 -1.48 -3.44
C ALA A 420 -19.87 0.01 -3.78
N LEU A 421 -19.15 0.92 -3.11
CA LEU A 421 -19.18 2.35 -3.41
C LEU A 421 -18.64 2.63 -4.83
N LEU A 422 -17.55 1.97 -5.21
CA LEU A 422 -17.01 2.03 -6.58
C LEU A 422 -18.02 1.48 -7.59
N ALA A 423 -18.71 0.39 -7.26
CA ALA A 423 -19.74 -0.20 -8.13
C ALA A 423 -20.94 0.76 -8.33
N LEU A 424 -21.38 1.41 -7.26
CA LEU A 424 -22.47 2.40 -7.30
C LEU A 424 -22.08 3.63 -8.12
N MET A 425 -20.87 4.16 -7.94
CA MET A 425 -20.34 5.26 -8.77
C MET A 425 -20.36 4.88 -10.26
N GLN A 426 -19.78 3.73 -10.61
CA GLN A 426 -19.77 3.22 -11.98
C GLN A 426 -21.19 3.04 -12.53
N TYR A 427 -22.10 2.49 -11.74
CA TYR A 427 -23.50 2.31 -12.14
C TYR A 427 -24.21 3.65 -12.37
N ALA A 428 -23.95 4.66 -11.54
CA ALA A 428 -24.53 6.00 -11.68
C ALA A 428 -24.04 6.71 -12.97
N GLU A 429 -22.80 6.45 -13.40
CA GLU A 429 -22.27 6.95 -14.67
C GLU A 429 -22.90 6.24 -15.87
N ALA A 430 -23.05 4.91 -15.81
CA ALA A 430 -23.54 4.12 -16.93
C ALA A 430 -25.07 4.14 -17.08
N ASN A 431 -25.82 4.17 -15.98
CA ASN A 431 -27.28 4.25 -15.95
C ASN A 431 -27.74 5.62 -15.46
N THR A 432 -27.81 6.57 -16.38
CA THR A 432 -28.14 7.97 -16.08
C THR A 432 -29.54 8.18 -15.49
N THR A 433 -30.46 7.22 -15.67
CA THR A 433 -31.80 7.27 -15.06
C THR A 433 -31.79 7.05 -13.55
N SER A 434 -30.75 6.41 -13.03
CA SER A 434 -30.58 6.11 -11.60
C SER A 434 -29.59 7.03 -10.89
N THR A 435 -28.92 7.94 -11.62
CA THR A 435 -27.84 8.78 -11.07
C THR A 435 -28.25 9.51 -9.80
N THR A 436 -29.38 10.24 -9.81
CA THR A 436 -29.83 10.99 -8.62
C THR A 436 -30.03 10.08 -7.42
N ARG A 437 -30.71 8.93 -7.59
CA ARG A 437 -30.97 7.98 -6.50
C ARG A 437 -29.68 7.42 -5.90
N VAL A 438 -28.70 7.11 -6.75
CA VAL A 438 -27.40 6.57 -6.30
C VAL A 438 -26.57 7.65 -5.62
N VAL A 439 -26.49 8.85 -6.21
CA VAL A 439 -25.78 10.00 -5.65
C VAL A 439 -26.34 10.35 -4.27
N ASP A 440 -27.65 10.46 -4.13
CA ASP A 440 -28.30 10.75 -2.84
C ASP A 440 -27.93 9.71 -1.77
N ALA A 441 -27.87 8.42 -2.14
CA ALA A 441 -27.48 7.36 -1.23
C ALA A 441 -26.00 7.44 -0.84
N LEU A 442 -25.10 7.65 -1.80
CA LEU A 442 -23.66 7.84 -1.54
C LEU A 442 -23.39 9.06 -0.65
N GLN A 443 -24.06 10.18 -0.92
CA GLN A 443 -23.93 11.40 -0.13
C GLN A 443 -24.37 11.19 1.32
N LYS A 444 -25.50 10.50 1.56
CA LYS A 444 -25.94 10.11 2.92
C LYS A 444 -24.93 9.17 3.60
N PHE A 445 -24.42 8.19 2.86
CA PHE A 445 -23.42 7.26 3.39
C PHE A 445 -22.16 7.99 3.86
N PHE A 446 -21.63 8.94 3.08
CA PHE A 446 -20.43 9.67 3.46
C PHE A 446 -20.63 10.65 4.62
N VAL A 447 -21.83 11.19 4.81
CA VAL A 447 -22.19 11.94 6.03
C VAL A 447 -22.17 11.01 7.24
N GLY A 448 -22.82 9.84 7.16
CA GLY A 448 -22.78 8.85 8.25
C GLY A 448 -21.36 8.33 8.54
N MET A 449 -20.57 8.10 7.50
CA MET A 449 -19.16 7.68 7.60
C MET A 449 -18.30 8.74 8.30
N ASN A 450 -18.50 10.02 8.00
CA ASN A 450 -17.84 11.12 8.72
C ASN A 450 -18.08 11.03 10.23
N ASP A 451 -19.33 10.81 10.64
CA ASP A 451 -19.69 10.75 12.06
C ASP A 451 -19.12 9.50 12.73
N MET A 452 -19.11 8.36 12.04
CA MET A 452 -18.45 7.14 12.51
C MET A 452 -16.95 7.35 12.72
N LEU A 453 -16.26 7.95 11.75
CA LEU A 453 -14.82 8.18 11.81
C LEU A 453 -14.42 9.18 12.91
N LYS A 454 -15.21 10.25 13.11
CA LYS A 454 -15.00 11.21 14.20
C LYS A 454 -15.09 10.56 15.58
N ASN A 455 -15.92 9.53 15.71
CA ASN A 455 -16.11 8.81 16.97
C ASN A 455 -15.10 7.67 17.12
N GLY A 456 -13.81 8.02 17.19
CA GLY A 456 -12.73 7.05 17.46
C GLY A 456 -12.39 6.11 16.31
N GLY A 457 -12.70 6.50 15.06
CA GLY A 457 -12.39 5.67 13.89
C GLY A 457 -13.32 4.45 13.73
N ASN A 458 -14.57 4.54 14.20
CA ASN A 458 -15.50 3.40 14.13
C ASN A 458 -15.64 2.87 12.70
N GLY A 459 -15.51 1.54 12.59
CA GLY A 459 -15.57 0.83 11.31
C GLY A 459 -14.29 0.87 10.50
N LEU A 460 -13.19 1.46 10.96
CA LEU A 460 -11.86 1.24 10.39
C LEU A 460 -11.21 -0.01 10.98
N GLU A 461 -11.67 -1.19 10.53
CA GLU A 461 -10.96 -2.44 10.81
C GLU A 461 -9.63 -2.54 10.03
N GLN A 462 -8.81 -3.55 10.36
CA GLN A 462 -7.45 -3.72 9.83
C GLN A 462 -7.37 -3.65 8.29
N TRP A 463 -8.37 -4.18 7.58
CA TRP A 463 -8.45 -4.11 6.11
C TRP A 463 -8.82 -2.71 5.62
N GLY A 464 -9.79 -2.05 6.26
CA GLY A 464 -10.14 -0.66 5.99
C GLY A 464 -8.98 0.30 6.23
N ILE A 465 -8.17 0.05 7.26
CA ILE A 465 -6.93 0.79 7.55
C ILE A 465 -5.95 0.67 6.38
N MET A 466 -5.75 -0.53 5.82
CA MET A 466 -4.82 -0.71 4.70
C MET A 466 -5.33 -0.10 3.39
N ARG A 467 -6.65 -0.06 3.20
CA ARG A 467 -7.29 0.28 1.93
C ARG A 467 -8.06 1.62 2.00
N TRP A 468 -7.67 2.48 2.94
CA TRP A 468 -8.38 3.72 3.31
C TRP A 468 -8.64 4.68 2.14
N TYR A 469 -7.84 4.63 1.08
CA TYR A 469 -7.91 5.55 -0.07
C TYR A 469 -8.98 5.18 -1.10
N GLU A 470 -9.43 3.91 -1.15
CA GLU A 470 -10.44 3.45 -2.12
C GLU A 470 -11.72 4.31 -2.18
N PRO A 471 -12.39 4.63 -1.06
CA PRO A 471 -13.59 5.50 -1.09
C PRO A 471 -13.25 6.94 -1.50
N GLY A 472 -11.97 7.34 -1.46
CA GLY A 472 -11.52 8.66 -1.90
C GLY A 472 -11.77 8.91 -3.39
N ILE A 473 -11.75 7.86 -4.21
CA ILE A 473 -12.12 7.95 -5.64
C ILE A 473 -13.56 8.42 -5.80
N VAL A 474 -14.48 7.83 -5.02
CA VAL A 474 -15.91 8.17 -5.05
C VAL A 474 -16.16 9.56 -4.47
N LEU A 475 -15.46 9.94 -3.40
CA LEU A 475 -15.54 11.29 -2.84
C LEU A 475 -15.08 12.36 -3.83
N HIS A 476 -13.97 12.13 -4.54
CA HIS A 476 -13.52 13.04 -5.59
C HIS A 476 -14.57 13.21 -6.68
N TRP A 477 -15.16 12.10 -7.15
CA TRP A 477 -16.23 12.13 -8.13
C TRP A 477 -17.46 12.92 -7.66
N LEU A 478 -17.90 12.73 -6.40
CA LEU A 478 -19.00 13.49 -5.81
C LEU A 478 -18.68 14.99 -5.72
N ILE A 479 -17.49 15.36 -5.26
CA ILE A 479 -17.05 16.76 -5.11
C ILE A 479 -17.06 17.49 -6.47
N GLU A 480 -16.59 16.83 -7.52
CA GLU A 480 -16.43 17.46 -8.84
C GLU A 480 -17.74 17.52 -9.62
N ASN A 481 -18.48 16.42 -9.62
CA ASN A 481 -19.63 16.19 -10.51
C ASN A 481 -20.99 16.39 -9.84
N HIS A 482 -21.08 16.22 -8.52
CA HIS A 482 -22.33 16.25 -7.76
C HIS A 482 -22.24 17.09 -6.47
N PRO A 483 -21.82 18.37 -6.55
CA PRO A 483 -21.71 19.22 -5.38
C PRO A 483 -23.07 19.44 -4.72
N ASN A 484 -23.10 19.44 -3.40
CA ASN A 484 -24.31 19.55 -2.58
C ASN A 484 -24.12 20.40 -1.31
N GLY A 485 -22.98 21.09 -1.17
CA GLY A 485 -22.65 21.88 0.01
C GLY A 485 -22.03 21.08 1.16
N GLN A 486 -21.79 19.77 0.99
CA GLN A 486 -21.11 18.91 1.97
C GLN A 486 -19.63 18.69 1.64
N GLU A 487 -19.03 19.49 0.75
CA GLU A 487 -17.66 19.28 0.28
C GLU A 487 -16.64 19.35 1.44
N ALA A 488 -16.87 20.19 2.45
CA ALA A 488 -16.04 20.22 3.66
C ALA A 488 -16.16 18.93 4.50
N THR A 489 -17.36 18.32 4.54
CA THR A 489 -17.57 17.01 5.17
C THR A 489 -16.80 15.93 4.42
N TYR A 490 -16.84 15.95 3.08
CA TYR A 490 -16.12 15.01 2.22
C TYR A 490 -14.60 15.13 2.36
N GLU A 491 -14.08 16.36 2.39
CA GLU A 491 -12.67 16.62 2.70
C GLU A 491 -12.28 16.07 4.07
N ASN A 492 -13.13 16.27 5.08
CA ASN A 492 -12.88 15.75 6.41
C ASN A 492 -12.85 14.21 6.45
N VAL A 493 -13.71 13.52 5.67
CA VAL A 493 -13.64 12.06 5.51
C VAL A 493 -12.31 11.65 4.88
N LEU A 494 -11.88 12.28 3.78
CA LEU A 494 -10.59 12.01 3.13
C LEU A 494 -9.43 12.14 4.11
N LYS A 495 -9.42 13.23 4.88
CA LYS A 495 -8.45 13.49 5.95
C LYS A 495 -8.48 12.39 7.01
N LEU A 496 -9.64 12.13 7.62
CA LEU A 496 -9.79 11.13 8.68
C LEU A 496 -9.36 9.73 8.24
N LEU A 497 -9.68 9.34 7.00
CA LEU A 497 -9.22 8.09 6.41
C LEU A 497 -7.70 8.04 6.25
N LYS A 498 -7.07 9.08 5.72
CA LYS A 498 -5.60 9.13 5.62
C LYS A 498 -4.92 9.10 6.99
N TYR A 499 -5.49 9.77 7.98
CA TYR A 499 -4.91 9.82 9.34
C TYR A 499 -5.13 8.53 10.15
N GLY A 500 -6.28 7.88 9.99
CA GLY A 500 -6.59 6.61 10.65
C GLY A 500 -6.09 5.39 9.88
N GLY A 501 -5.69 5.57 8.62
CA GLY A 501 -5.22 4.52 7.72
C GLY A 501 -3.71 4.26 7.82
N ALA A 502 -3.27 3.24 7.09
CA ALA A 502 -1.87 2.86 7.02
C ALA A 502 -1.00 3.97 6.39
N ASN A 503 0.18 4.20 6.98
CA ASN A 503 1.18 5.14 6.47
C ASN A 503 1.97 4.52 5.31
N TRP A 504 1.33 4.44 4.13
CA TRP A 504 1.97 3.92 2.92
C TRP A 504 3.16 4.76 2.48
N LYS A 505 3.11 6.09 2.64
CA LYS A 505 4.25 6.97 2.32
C LYS A 505 5.50 6.63 3.14
N GLY A 506 5.35 6.26 4.42
CA GLY A 506 6.44 5.77 5.27
C GLY A 506 6.86 4.33 4.97
N TYR A 507 5.92 3.44 4.64
CA TYR A 507 6.22 2.05 4.27
C TYR A 507 7.07 1.94 2.99
N PHE A 508 6.80 2.79 2.00
CA PHE A 508 7.50 2.79 0.71
C PHE A 508 8.75 3.68 0.70
N THR A 509 9.64 3.48 1.67
CA THR A 509 10.98 4.07 1.69
C THR A 509 12.04 2.99 1.47
N ASP A 510 13.24 3.39 1.04
CA ASP A 510 14.38 2.45 0.95
C ASP A 510 14.77 1.85 2.31
N LEU A 511 14.38 2.49 3.42
CA LEU A 511 14.66 2.03 4.77
C LEU A 511 13.67 0.94 5.19
N ASP A 512 12.37 1.18 4.99
CA ASP A 512 11.30 0.39 5.59
C ASP A 512 10.71 -0.67 4.64
N PHE A 513 10.79 -0.47 3.32
CA PHE A 513 10.20 -1.40 2.38
C PHE A 513 10.93 -2.76 2.39
N PRO A 514 10.22 -3.89 2.50
CA PRO A 514 10.81 -5.21 2.48
C PRO A 514 11.62 -5.46 1.20
N LYS A 515 12.85 -5.95 1.37
CA LYS A 515 13.78 -6.24 0.25
C LYS A 515 13.86 -7.73 -0.08
N THR A 516 13.21 -8.57 0.72
CA THR A 516 13.23 -10.02 0.65
C THR A 516 11.83 -10.58 0.84
N ALA A 517 11.64 -11.86 0.53
CA ALA A 517 10.37 -12.53 0.73
C ALA A 517 9.95 -12.50 2.22
N ILE A 518 8.67 -12.22 2.46
CA ILE A 518 8.01 -12.32 3.75
C ILE A 518 7.38 -13.72 3.81
N ASN A 519 7.82 -14.55 4.75
CA ASN A 519 7.36 -15.95 4.88
C ASN A 519 6.45 -16.17 6.09
N VAL A 520 5.87 -15.10 6.62
CA VAL A 520 4.91 -15.10 7.74
C VAL A 520 3.69 -14.27 7.34
N VAL A 521 2.59 -14.44 8.05
CA VAL A 521 1.40 -13.61 7.84
C VAL A 521 1.73 -12.16 8.15
N ASP A 522 1.68 -11.30 7.13
CA ASP A 522 1.85 -9.85 7.25
C ASP A 522 0.81 -9.13 6.40
N ILE A 523 -0.04 -8.34 7.04
CA ILE A 523 -1.10 -7.61 6.35
C ILE A 523 -0.55 -6.41 5.57
N THR A 524 0.57 -5.82 5.98
CA THR A 524 1.11 -4.63 5.28
C THR A 524 1.77 -5.03 3.97
N GLY A 525 2.60 -6.08 4.01
CA GLY A 525 3.22 -6.71 2.85
C GLY A 525 2.32 -7.70 2.10
N HIS A 526 1.02 -7.73 2.39
CA HIS A 526 0.06 -8.52 1.61
C HIS A 526 -0.04 -7.97 0.18
N GLY A 527 0.08 -8.85 -0.82
CA GLY A 527 0.22 -8.47 -2.23
C GLY A 527 -0.88 -7.53 -2.73
N VAL A 528 -2.14 -7.84 -2.37
CA VAL A 528 -3.31 -7.03 -2.77
C VAL A 528 -3.27 -5.65 -2.14
N ASN A 529 -2.90 -5.56 -0.86
CA ASN A 529 -2.78 -4.27 -0.16
C ASN A 529 -1.68 -3.40 -0.79
N VAL A 530 -0.53 -4.01 -1.10
CA VAL A 530 0.57 -3.33 -1.81
C VAL A 530 0.13 -2.87 -3.21
N GLY A 531 -0.58 -3.73 -3.97
CA GLY A 531 -1.09 -3.42 -5.30
C GLY A 531 -2.13 -2.30 -5.31
N GLN A 532 -3.05 -2.29 -4.33
CA GLN A 532 -3.99 -1.19 -4.13
C GLN A 532 -3.29 0.09 -3.66
N ALA A 533 -2.27 -0.02 -2.79
CA ALA A 533 -1.59 1.13 -2.22
C ALA A 533 -0.80 1.94 -3.24
N ILE A 534 -0.53 1.40 -4.43
CA ILE A 534 0.11 2.14 -5.54
C ILE A 534 -0.59 3.48 -5.80
N LYS A 535 -1.92 3.55 -5.73
CA LYS A 535 -2.68 4.79 -5.96
C LYS A 535 -2.87 5.67 -4.73
N SER A 536 -2.47 5.24 -3.52
CA SER A 536 -2.83 5.93 -2.27
C SER A 536 -2.41 7.39 -2.25
N GLU A 537 -1.18 7.70 -2.67
CA GLU A 537 -0.68 9.07 -2.64
C GLU A 537 -1.07 9.88 -3.87
N ALA A 538 -1.30 9.25 -5.02
CA ALA A 538 -1.96 9.93 -6.13
C ALA A 538 -3.38 10.39 -5.75
N ILE A 539 -4.11 9.60 -4.95
CA ILE A 539 -5.40 10.01 -4.35
C ILE A 539 -5.18 11.13 -3.33
N SER A 540 -4.22 10.99 -2.40
CA SER A 540 -3.88 12.02 -1.43
C SER A 540 -3.61 13.38 -2.07
N TYR A 541 -2.76 13.40 -3.10
CA TYR A 541 -2.30 14.61 -3.78
C TYR A 541 -3.46 15.51 -4.21
N ARG A 542 -4.58 14.90 -4.63
CA ARG A 542 -5.74 15.65 -5.11
C ARG A 542 -6.32 16.58 -4.06
N TYR A 543 -6.27 16.27 -2.78
CA TYR A 543 -6.78 17.17 -1.74
C TYR A 543 -5.67 17.71 -0.82
N SER A 544 -4.51 17.05 -0.75
CA SER A 544 -3.37 17.53 0.04
C SER A 544 -2.57 18.63 -0.68
N HIS A 545 -2.58 18.62 -2.02
CA HIS A 545 -1.72 19.45 -2.88
C HIS A 545 -0.21 19.28 -2.61
N ASP A 546 0.20 18.25 -1.86
CA ASP A 546 1.60 18.01 -1.51
C ASP A 546 2.31 17.27 -2.66
N PRO A 547 3.21 17.92 -3.41
CA PRO A 547 3.88 17.27 -4.55
C PRO A 547 4.70 16.03 -4.16
N SER A 548 5.12 15.90 -2.88
CA SER A 548 5.85 14.72 -2.43
C SER A 548 4.98 13.46 -2.36
N ASP A 549 3.65 13.59 -2.44
CA ASP A 549 2.72 12.47 -2.63
C ASP A 549 2.92 11.83 -4.03
N LEU A 550 3.18 12.64 -5.07
CA LEU A 550 3.49 12.15 -6.41
C LEU A 550 4.87 11.50 -6.48
N ASP A 551 5.86 12.06 -5.79
CA ASP A 551 7.20 11.48 -5.69
C ASP A 551 7.17 10.12 -4.97
N SER A 552 6.39 10.01 -3.89
CA SER A 552 6.17 8.73 -3.20
C SER A 552 5.47 7.70 -4.09
N THR A 553 4.57 8.13 -4.98
CA THR A 553 3.93 7.25 -5.96
C THR A 553 4.94 6.70 -6.98
N ARG A 554 5.91 7.50 -7.43
CA ARG A 554 7.00 7.00 -8.30
C ARG A 554 7.95 6.07 -7.54
N GLN A 555 8.32 6.45 -6.31
CA GLN A 555 9.27 5.69 -5.49
C GLN A 555 8.77 4.28 -5.17
N ARG A 556 7.51 4.13 -4.73
CA ARG A 556 6.94 2.80 -4.41
C ARG A 556 6.96 1.84 -5.58
N ILE A 557 6.69 2.35 -6.78
CA ILE A 557 6.70 1.53 -8.00
C ILE A 557 8.12 1.02 -8.27
N ASN A 558 9.12 1.88 -8.15
CA ASN A 558 10.52 1.50 -8.31
C ASN A 558 10.96 0.46 -7.27
N LEU A 559 10.52 0.60 -6.01
CA LEU A 559 10.81 -0.35 -4.94
C LEU A 559 10.17 -1.72 -5.19
N ILE A 560 8.89 -1.73 -5.59
CA ILE A 560 8.18 -2.96 -5.96
C ILE A 560 8.91 -3.66 -7.09
N GLU A 561 9.23 -2.97 -8.19
CA GLU A 561 9.91 -3.58 -9.34
C GLU A 561 11.29 -4.13 -8.98
N LYS A 562 12.05 -3.38 -8.17
CA LYS A 562 13.41 -3.74 -7.79
C LYS A 562 13.48 -5.00 -6.93
N TYR A 563 12.60 -5.15 -5.95
CA TYR A 563 12.69 -6.23 -4.95
C TYR A 563 11.67 -7.36 -5.16
N HIS A 564 10.56 -7.06 -5.84
CA HIS A 564 9.41 -7.96 -5.97
C HIS A 564 8.84 -8.03 -7.40
N GLY A 565 9.43 -7.37 -8.39
CA GLY A 565 8.89 -7.37 -9.76
C GLY A 565 8.97 -8.74 -10.45
N SER A 566 7.91 -9.11 -11.17
CA SER A 566 7.94 -10.21 -12.14
C SER A 566 8.09 -9.69 -13.57
N VAL A 567 8.49 -10.58 -14.50
CA VAL A 567 8.53 -10.26 -15.93
C VAL A 567 7.15 -9.90 -16.49
N SER A 568 6.08 -10.49 -15.95
CA SER A 568 4.71 -10.23 -16.39
C SER A 568 4.16 -8.87 -15.91
N GLY A 569 4.94 -8.10 -15.14
CA GLY A 569 4.56 -6.79 -14.61
C GLY A 569 3.92 -6.85 -13.22
N VAL A 570 3.33 -7.98 -12.82
CA VAL A 570 2.77 -8.13 -11.46
C VAL A 570 3.88 -8.26 -10.43
N LEU A 571 3.67 -7.72 -9.24
CA LEU A 571 4.54 -8.01 -8.11
C LEU A 571 4.39 -9.47 -7.67
N LYS A 572 5.50 -10.08 -7.24
CA LYS A 572 5.53 -11.41 -6.64
C LYS A 572 5.05 -11.29 -5.21
N ALA A 573 3.88 -11.89 -4.99
CA ALA A 573 3.26 -12.01 -3.69
C ALA A 573 2.41 -13.27 -3.65
N ASP A 574 2.90 -14.30 -2.98
CA ASP A 574 2.15 -15.52 -2.70
C ASP A 574 1.43 -15.38 -1.36
N GLU A 575 0.41 -14.50 -1.37
CA GLU A 575 -0.19 -13.75 -0.25
C GLU A 575 0.66 -12.59 0.24
N HIS A 576 1.97 -12.78 0.43
CA HIS A 576 2.88 -11.74 0.92
C HIS A 576 4.04 -11.53 -0.04
N LEU A 577 4.63 -10.32 -0.06
CA LEU A 577 5.78 -9.98 -0.90
C LEU A 577 6.83 -11.10 -0.92
N ALA A 578 7.17 -11.61 -2.12
CA ALA A 578 7.79 -12.93 -2.28
C ALA A 578 9.20 -12.92 -2.92
N GLY A 579 9.87 -11.78 -2.92
CA GLY A 579 11.18 -11.57 -3.56
C GLY A 579 11.17 -11.74 -5.09
N LEU A 580 12.35 -12.00 -5.69
CA LEU A 580 12.53 -12.10 -7.14
C LEU A 580 12.57 -13.54 -7.70
N HIS A 581 12.44 -14.57 -6.87
CA HIS A 581 12.51 -15.96 -7.35
C HIS A 581 11.36 -16.24 -8.33
N PRO A 582 11.61 -16.70 -9.57
CA PRO A 582 10.57 -16.79 -10.63
C PRO A 582 9.49 -17.86 -10.41
N SER A 583 9.69 -18.73 -9.44
CA SER A 583 8.78 -19.80 -9.06
C SER A 583 7.96 -19.44 -7.82
N ARG A 584 8.17 -18.26 -7.23
CA ARG A 584 7.27 -17.69 -6.22
C ARG A 584 6.02 -17.15 -6.90
N GLY A 585 4.91 -17.18 -6.17
CA GLY A 585 3.59 -16.88 -6.72
C GLY A 585 3.30 -15.37 -6.82
N SER A 586 2.29 -15.06 -7.63
CA SER A 586 1.61 -13.77 -7.69
C SER A 586 0.10 -14.01 -7.72
N GLU A 587 -0.61 -13.41 -6.76
CA GLU A 587 -2.07 -13.54 -6.65
C GLU A 587 -2.83 -12.84 -7.79
N LEU A 588 -3.92 -13.44 -8.27
CA LEU A 588 -4.80 -12.84 -9.27
C LEU A 588 -5.45 -11.52 -8.79
N CYS A 589 -5.89 -11.40 -7.54
CA CYS A 589 -6.34 -10.11 -6.98
C CYS A 589 -5.25 -9.04 -7.08
N THR A 590 -3.99 -9.42 -6.81
CA THR A 590 -2.86 -8.49 -6.92
C THR A 590 -2.68 -7.97 -8.36
N VAL A 591 -2.98 -8.78 -9.38
CA VAL A 591 -2.97 -8.35 -10.78
C VAL A 591 -4.00 -7.25 -11.02
N VAL A 592 -5.28 -7.52 -10.75
CA VAL A 592 -6.39 -6.63 -11.11
C VAL A 592 -6.41 -5.35 -10.27
N GLU A 593 -6.01 -5.43 -9.00
CA GLU A 593 -5.89 -4.25 -8.15
C GLU A 593 -4.69 -3.37 -8.53
N SER A 594 -3.56 -3.97 -8.93
CA SER A 594 -2.42 -3.20 -9.44
C SER A 594 -2.78 -2.50 -10.75
N MET A 595 -3.50 -3.18 -11.66
CA MET A 595 -4.00 -2.57 -12.90
C MET A 595 -4.81 -1.31 -12.59
N TYR A 596 -5.85 -1.44 -11.77
CA TYR A 596 -6.72 -0.30 -11.46
C TYR A 596 -5.97 0.82 -10.73
N SER A 597 -5.00 0.50 -9.87
CA SER A 597 -4.16 1.51 -9.22
C SER A 597 -3.27 2.28 -10.19
N TYR A 598 -2.67 1.60 -11.17
CA TYR A 598 -1.91 2.29 -12.22
C TYR A 598 -2.82 3.12 -13.15
N GLU A 599 -4.00 2.61 -13.49
CA GLU A 599 -5.01 3.34 -14.27
C GLU A 599 -5.41 4.66 -13.59
N TYR A 600 -5.75 4.64 -12.30
CA TYR A 600 -6.09 5.86 -11.56
C TYR A 600 -4.87 6.78 -11.36
N ALA A 601 -3.70 6.23 -11.01
CA ALA A 601 -2.51 7.06 -10.89
C ALA A 601 -2.16 7.79 -12.21
N TYR A 602 -2.45 7.15 -13.35
CA TYR A 602 -2.29 7.78 -14.66
C TYR A 602 -3.20 9.00 -14.87
N THR A 603 -4.46 8.97 -14.40
CA THR A 603 -5.36 10.13 -14.52
C THR A 603 -4.81 11.35 -13.76
N VAL A 604 -4.14 11.11 -12.64
CA VAL A 604 -3.56 12.18 -11.80
C VAL A 604 -2.23 12.68 -12.38
N MET A 605 -1.33 11.77 -12.78
CA MET A 605 0.07 12.10 -13.07
C MET A 605 0.36 12.24 -14.57
N GLY A 606 -0.32 11.47 -15.42
CA GLY A 606 -0.04 11.36 -16.85
C GLY A 606 1.32 10.72 -17.20
N ASP A 607 1.98 10.06 -16.25
CA ASP A 607 3.26 9.38 -16.50
C ASP A 607 3.06 8.14 -17.38
N ASN A 608 3.54 8.15 -18.63
CA ASN A 608 3.35 7.04 -19.59
C ASN A 608 3.86 5.68 -19.12
N ALA A 609 4.83 5.65 -18.21
CA ALA A 609 5.30 4.40 -17.59
C ALA A 609 4.21 3.68 -16.77
N LEU A 610 3.19 4.39 -16.27
CA LEU A 610 2.05 3.77 -15.59
C LEU A 610 1.15 3.03 -16.58
N ALA A 611 0.83 3.65 -17.72
CA ALA A 611 0.07 3.02 -18.80
C ALA A 611 0.80 1.79 -19.38
N ASP A 612 2.13 1.84 -19.48
CA ASP A 612 2.93 0.67 -19.88
C ASP A 612 2.80 -0.49 -18.89
N LYS A 613 2.71 -0.21 -17.57
CA LYS A 613 2.50 -1.24 -16.54
C LYS A 613 1.11 -1.85 -16.63
N VAL A 614 0.09 -1.04 -16.89
CA VAL A 614 -1.28 -1.54 -17.14
C VAL A 614 -1.29 -2.49 -18.33
N GLU A 615 -0.69 -2.10 -19.46
CA GLU A 615 -0.60 -2.97 -20.65
C GLU A 615 0.22 -4.24 -20.39
N ARG A 616 1.34 -4.13 -19.66
CA ARG A 616 2.15 -5.29 -19.26
C ARG A 616 1.33 -6.27 -18.42
N LEU A 617 0.53 -5.79 -17.47
CA LEU A 617 -0.34 -6.65 -16.67
C LEU A 617 -1.47 -7.26 -17.50
N ALA A 618 -2.20 -6.43 -18.26
CA ALA A 618 -3.38 -6.83 -19.03
C ALA A 618 -3.06 -7.87 -20.10
N PHE A 619 -1.92 -7.74 -20.79
CA PHE A 619 -1.57 -8.64 -21.90
C PHE A 619 -0.71 -9.85 -21.48
N ASN A 620 -0.33 -9.94 -20.19
CA ASN A 620 0.48 -11.04 -19.67
C ASN A 620 -0.14 -11.65 -18.41
N ALA A 621 0.03 -10.99 -17.27
CA ALA A 621 -0.32 -11.54 -15.97
C ALA A 621 -1.82 -11.87 -15.84
N LEU A 622 -2.70 -11.02 -16.38
CA LEU A 622 -4.15 -11.23 -16.31
C LEU A 622 -4.57 -12.52 -17.06
N PRO A 623 -4.40 -12.63 -18.40
CA PRO A 623 -4.79 -13.83 -19.15
C PRO A 623 -4.06 -15.10 -18.70
N GLY A 624 -2.83 -15.00 -18.18
CA GLY A 624 -2.05 -16.15 -17.70
C GLY A 624 -2.69 -16.90 -16.51
N THR A 625 -3.59 -16.26 -15.78
CA THR A 625 -4.31 -16.86 -14.64
C THR A 625 -5.55 -17.64 -15.01
N PHE A 626 -6.03 -17.58 -16.26
CA PHE A 626 -7.29 -18.22 -16.65
C PHE A 626 -7.08 -19.44 -17.54
N ILE A 627 -7.99 -20.41 -17.45
CA ILE A 627 -8.25 -21.33 -18.57
C ILE A 627 -9.00 -20.57 -19.68
N GLU A 628 -8.89 -21.03 -20.93
CA GLU A 628 -9.30 -20.28 -22.13
C GLU A 628 -10.75 -19.79 -22.17
N ASP A 629 -11.68 -20.55 -21.59
CA ASP A 629 -13.11 -20.20 -21.51
C ASP A 629 -13.47 -19.40 -20.25
N MET A 630 -12.46 -19.04 -19.44
CA MET A 630 -12.59 -18.33 -18.17
C MET A 630 -13.53 -19.00 -17.14
N TRP A 631 -13.78 -20.31 -17.25
CA TRP A 631 -14.51 -21.08 -16.23
C TRP A 631 -13.66 -21.55 -15.05
N GLY A 632 -12.34 -21.34 -15.12
CA GLY A 632 -11.39 -21.63 -14.06
C GLY A 632 -10.23 -20.63 -14.06
N HIS A 633 -9.74 -20.32 -12.87
CA HIS A 633 -8.61 -19.43 -12.65
C HIS A 633 -7.60 -20.02 -11.67
N GLN A 634 -6.35 -19.57 -11.72
CA GLN A 634 -5.35 -19.78 -10.69
C GLN A 634 -5.44 -18.71 -9.63
N TYR A 635 -5.25 -19.11 -8.38
CA TYR A 635 -5.04 -18.16 -7.29
C TYR A 635 -3.66 -17.52 -7.39
N LEU A 636 -2.60 -18.36 -7.44
CA LEU A 636 -1.21 -17.94 -7.64
C LEU A 636 -0.69 -18.40 -8.99
N GLN A 637 -0.16 -17.45 -9.75
CA GLN A 637 0.58 -17.71 -10.99
C GLN A 637 2.09 -17.55 -10.74
N GLN A 638 2.95 -18.21 -11.53
CA GLN A 638 4.41 -18.04 -11.45
C GLN A 638 5.05 -17.68 -12.81
N SER A 639 6.13 -16.87 -12.82
CA SER A 639 6.89 -16.62 -14.07
C SER A 639 7.42 -17.92 -14.69
N ASN A 640 7.92 -18.80 -13.83
CA ASN A 640 8.34 -20.16 -14.15
C ASN A 640 7.45 -21.15 -13.36
N GLN A 641 6.54 -21.77 -14.09
CA GLN A 641 5.52 -22.73 -13.69
C GLN A 641 5.61 -23.95 -14.64
N PRO A 642 6.47 -24.94 -14.35
CA PRO A 642 6.61 -26.11 -15.22
C PRO A 642 5.39 -27.04 -15.18
N TRP A 643 4.50 -26.90 -14.20
CA TRP A 643 3.21 -27.59 -14.06
C TRP A 643 2.25 -26.71 -13.25
N ALA A 644 0.95 -26.95 -13.37
CA ALA A 644 -0.08 -26.35 -12.53
C ALA A 644 -0.74 -27.47 -11.70
N LYS A 645 -0.27 -27.68 -10.48
CA LYS A 645 -0.73 -28.80 -9.61
C LYS A 645 -0.67 -28.41 -8.14
N SER A 646 -1.29 -29.23 -7.30
CA SER A 646 -1.21 -29.09 -5.84
C SER A 646 0.24 -29.25 -5.35
N MET A 647 0.73 -28.34 -4.51
CA MET A 647 2.12 -28.30 -4.04
C MET A 647 2.23 -28.54 -2.53
N ASP A 648 2.70 -29.73 -2.15
CA ASP A 648 3.06 -30.07 -0.77
C ASP A 648 4.34 -30.95 -0.76
N PRO A 649 5.49 -30.47 -0.23
CA PRO A 649 5.70 -29.14 0.33
C PRO A 649 5.62 -28.04 -0.75
N SER A 650 5.18 -26.84 -0.33
CA SER A 650 5.06 -25.65 -1.20
C SER A 650 6.25 -24.70 -1.02
N LEU A 651 6.63 -24.01 -2.11
CA LEU A 651 7.55 -22.87 -2.07
C LEU A 651 6.86 -21.58 -1.56
N PHE A 652 5.54 -21.52 -1.62
CA PHE A 652 4.75 -20.36 -1.18
C PHE A 652 4.82 -20.16 0.33
N ALA A 653 4.70 -18.91 0.77
CA ALA A 653 4.81 -18.55 2.18
C ALA A 653 3.66 -19.12 3.02
N THR A 654 2.43 -18.68 2.72
CA THR A 654 1.24 -18.94 3.53
C THR A 654 0.06 -19.47 2.72
N ALA A 655 0.15 -19.43 1.40
CA ALA A 655 -0.89 -19.92 0.49
C ALA A 655 -1.03 -21.45 0.52
N GLY A 656 -2.25 -21.94 0.38
CA GLY A 656 -2.57 -23.37 0.38
C GLY A 656 -1.94 -24.16 -0.78
N PRO A 657 -1.91 -25.50 -0.69
CA PRO A 657 -1.24 -26.33 -1.69
C PRO A 657 -1.90 -26.24 -3.07
N ASP A 658 -3.22 -26.03 -3.12
CA ASP A 658 -3.97 -25.93 -4.38
C ASP A 658 -3.87 -24.57 -5.06
N SER A 659 -3.15 -23.59 -4.49
CA SER A 659 -3.08 -22.23 -5.05
C SER A 659 -2.57 -22.15 -6.50
N ALA A 660 -1.81 -23.15 -6.97
CA ALA A 660 -1.27 -23.20 -8.33
C ALA A 660 -2.12 -24.01 -9.33
N ILE A 661 -3.27 -24.59 -8.95
CA ILE A 661 -4.17 -25.25 -9.90
C ILE A 661 -5.10 -24.22 -10.57
N TYR A 662 -5.65 -24.55 -11.73
CA TYR A 662 -6.75 -23.77 -12.31
C TYR A 662 -8.07 -24.31 -11.77
N GLY A 663 -8.99 -23.46 -11.29
CA GLY A 663 -10.23 -23.95 -10.68
C GLY A 663 -11.29 -22.88 -10.42
N LEU A 664 -12.39 -23.31 -9.77
CA LEU A 664 -13.48 -22.43 -9.35
C LEU A 664 -13.03 -21.42 -8.30
N ALA A 665 -12.37 -21.91 -7.25
CA ALA A 665 -11.89 -21.13 -6.11
C ALA A 665 -10.70 -21.85 -5.46
N PRO A 666 -9.59 -22.07 -6.19
CA PRO A 666 -8.40 -22.67 -5.60
C PRO A 666 -7.90 -21.77 -4.46
N ASN A 667 -7.64 -22.33 -3.28
CA ASN A 667 -7.28 -21.59 -2.07
C ASN A 667 -8.42 -20.73 -1.48
N TYR A 668 -8.43 -19.41 -1.72
CA TYR A 668 -9.34 -18.46 -1.06
C TYR A 668 -10.33 -17.85 -2.08
N PRO A 669 -11.62 -17.64 -1.71
CA PRO A 669 -12.65 -17.14 -2.63
C PRO A 669 -12.45 -15.74 -3.23
N CYS A 670 -11.56 -14.91 -2.71
CA CYS A 670 -11.42 -13.50 -3.11
C CYS A 670 -11.15 -13.34 -4.62
N CYS A 671 -10.25 -14.15 -5.19
CA CYS A 671 -9.95 -14.11 -6.62
C CYS A 671 -11.17 -14.46 -7.49
N THR A 672 -12.06 -15.31 -6.98
CA THR A 672 -13.28 -15.73 -7.70
C THR A 672 -14.25 -14.57 -7.90
N VAL A 673 -14.47 -13.72 -6.90
CA VAL A 673 -15.31 -12.51 -7.02
C VAL A 673 -14.59 -11.32 -7.64
N ASN A 674 -13.27 -11.21 -7.46
CA ASN A 674 -12.55 -9.98 -7.74
C ASN A 674 -12.00 -9.90 -9.18
N HIS A 675 -11.63 -11.04 -9.78
CA HIS A 675 -10.91 -11.06 -11.05
C HIS A 675 -11.64 -10.38 -12.21
N GLY A 676 -12.98 -10.38 -12.18
CA GLY A 676 -13.81 -9.86 -13.26
C GLY A 676 -13.69 -8.35 -13.49
N GLN A 677 -13.04 -7.60 -12.60
CA GLN A 677 -12.84 -6.16 -12.79
C GLN A 677 -11.72 -5.82 -13.80
N GLY A 678 -10.78 -6.73 -14.07
CA GLY A 678 -9.56 -6.45 -14.82
C GLY A 678 -9.82 -5.93 -16.25
N TRP A 679 -10.44 -6.74 -17.11
CA TRP A 679 -10.73 -6.34 -18.50
C TRP A 679 -11.69 -5.16 -18.62
N PRO A 680 -12.80 -5.09 -17.87
CA PRO A 680 -13.71 -3.97 -17.98
C PRO A 680 -13.10 -2.63 -17.59
N LYS A 681 -12.28 -2.59 -16.52
CA LYS A 681 -11.63 -1.34 -16.09
C LYS A 681 -10.52 -0.92 -17.05
N PHE A 682 -9.75 -1.88 -17.59
CA PHE A 682 -8.81 -1.63 -18.69
C PHE A 682 -9.52 -0.95 -19.89
N ILE A 683 -10.69 -1.46 -20.29
CA ILE A 683 -11.47 -0.88 -21.40
C ILE A 683 -11.97 0.52 -21.06
N SER A 684 -12.50 0.74 -19.85
CA SER A 684 -13.00 2.06 -19.42
C SER A 684 -11.91 3.13 -19.45
N HIS A 685 -10.67 2.77 -19.10
CA HIS A 685 -9.53 3.69 -19.10
C HIS A 685 -8.73 3.70 -20.40
N ALA A 686 -9.19 3.01 -21.46
CA ALA A 686 -8.51 3.02 -22.75
C ALA A 686 -8.53 4.41 -23.39
N TYR A 687 -9.56 5.23 -23.12
CA TYR A 687 -9.62 6.62 -23.57
C TYR A 687 -9.83 7.59 -22.42
N MET A 688 -9.19 8.75 -22.54
CA MET A 688 -9.31 9.88 -21.60
C MET A 688 -9.29 11.19 -22.37
N THR A 689 -9.77 12.29 -21.78
CA THR A 689 -9.57 13.62 -22.36
C THR A 689 -8.40 14.35 -21.71
N SER A 690 -7.84 15.34 -22.39
CA SER A 690 -7.03 16.37 -21.74
C SER A 690 -7.82 17.06 -20.63
N SER A 691 -7.13 17.69 -19.69
CA SER A 691 -7.74 18.36 -18.53
C SER A 691 -8.77 19.44 -18.91
N ASP A 692 -8.58 20.13 -20.04
CA ASP A 692 -9.49 21.11 -20.62
C ASP A 692 -10.63 20.51 -21.48
N GLY A 693 -10.64 19.17 -21.63
CA GLY A 693 -11.64 18.43 -22.41
C GLY A 693 -11.55 18.61 -23.93
N SER A 694 -10.50 19.25 -24.46
CA SER A 694 -10.40 19.59 -25.90
C SER A 694 -9.77 18.49 -26.77
N THR A 695 -8.96 17.61 -26.17
CA THR A 695 -8.22 16.55 -26.85
C THR A 695 -8.68 15.19 -26.34
N LEU A 696 -8.93 14.25 -27.25
CA LEU A 696 -9.21 12.85 -26.93
C LEU A 696 -7.94 12.03 -27.06
N HIS A 697 -7.57 11.28 -26.03
CA HIS A 697 -6.37 10.44 -26.00
C HIS A 697 -6.75 8.96 -25.99
N HIS A 698 -6.17 8.15 -26.89
CA HIS A 698 -6.14 6.69 -26.76
C HIS A 698 -4.92 6.33 -25.91
N VAL A 699 -5.19 6.04 -24.64
CA VAL A 699 -4.21 5.77 -23.60
C VAL A 699 -3.82 4.29 -23.63
N LEU A 700 -4.73 3.37 -23.31
CA LEU A 700 -4.43 1.94 -23.29
C LEU A 700 -4.75 1.35 -24.67
N LEU A 701 -3.71 1.16 -25.47
CA LEU A 701 -3.84 0.82 -26.88
C LEU A 701 -4.51 -0.54 -27.03
N SER A 702 -5.66 -0.56 -27.68
CA SER A 702 -6.50 -1.75 -27.77
C SER A 702 -7.58 -1.60 -28.85
N PRO A 703 -8.22 -2.70 -29.31
CA PRO A 703 -9.36 -2.61 -30.22
C PRO A 703 -10.63 -2.22 -29.45
N THR A 704 -10.81 -0.92 -29.28
CA THR A 704 -11.92 -0.30 -28.55
C THR A 704 -12.63 0.76 -29.39
N THR A 705 -13.88 1.03 -29.04
CA THR A 705 -14.70 2.09 -29.62
C THR A 705 -15.10 3.05 -28.50
N VAL A 706 -14.84 4.33 -28.70
CA VAL A 706 -15.25 5.41 -27.79
C VAL A 706 -16.30 6.29 -28.46
N THR A 707 -17.33 6.64 -27.71
CA THR A 707 -18.31 7.68 -28.05
C THR A 707 -18.38 8.66 -26.89
N THR A 708 -18.11 9.94 -27.14
CA THR A 708 -18.06 10.97 -26.09
C THR A 708 -18.37 12.35 -26.65
N THR A 709 -18.52 13.33 -25.76
CA THR A 709 -18.66 14.75 -26.11
C THR A 709 -17.47 15.52 -25.54
N LEU A 710 -16.67 16.11 -26.42
CA LEU A 710 -15.55 16.99 -26.05
C LEU A 710 -16.04 18.42 -25.78
N SER A 711 -15.13 19.27 -25.29
CA SER A 711 -15.42 20.68 -25.02
C SER A 711 -16.00 21.40 -26.25
N GLY A 712 -16.92 22.34 -25.98
CA GLY A 712 -17.68 23.03 -27.04
C GLY A 712 -18.77 22.19 -27.69
N ASP A 713 -19.27 21.14 -27.02
CA ASP A 713 -20.34 20.23 -27.50
C ASP A 713 -19.96 19.57 -28.83
N ASN A 714 -18.73 19.07 -28.92
CA ASN A 714 -18.27 18.32 -30.09
C ASN A 714 -18.45 16.83 -29.84
N LYS A 715 -19.45 16.22 -30.47
CA LYS A 715 -19.67 14.77 -30.38
C LYS A 715 -18.62 14.06 -31.23
N VAL A 716 -17.93 13.10 -30.62
CA VAL A 716 -16.83 12.35 -31.23
C VAL A 716 -17.06 10.86 -31.03
N THR A 717 -16.88 10.10 -32.12
CA THR A 717 -16.75 8.65 -32.09
C THR A 717 -15.40 8.26 -32.69
N VAL A 718 -14.65 7.38 -32.02
CA VAL A 718 -13.43 6.78 -32.55
C VAL A 718 -13.50 5.27 -32.38
N THR A 719 -13.39 4.52 -33.47
CA THR A 719 -13.29 3.06 -33.47
C THR A 719 -11.85 2.66 -33.79
N SER A 720 -11.17 1.98 -32.87
CA SER A 720 -9.87 1.35 -33.12
C SER A 720 -10.04 -0.08 -33.61
N LYS A 721 -9.54 -0.35 -34.81
CA LYS A 721 -9.42 -1.67 -35.43
C LYS A 721 -7.95 -2.08 -35.42
N THR A 722 -7.60 -3.01 -34.53
CA THR A 722 -6.22 -3.42 -34.34
C THR A 722 -6.13 -4.81 -33.73
N ASN A 723 -5.00 -5.48 -33.99
CA ASN A 723 -4.59 -6.68 -33.26
C ASN A 723 -3.50 -6.37 -32.23
N TYR A 724 -3.27 -5.10 -31.91
CA TYR A 724 -2.42 -4.70 -30.80
C TYR A 724 -2.90 -5.44 -29.54
N PRO A 725 -1.99 -6.04 -28.75
CA PRO A 725 -0.54 -5.86 -28.79
C PRO A 725 0.24 -6.87 -29.67
N PHE A 726 -0.44 -7.76 -30.41
CA PHE A 726 0.21 -8.80 -31.20
C PHE A 726 0.82 -8.27 -32.51
N ASN A 727 0.36 -7.12 -32.98
CA ASN A 727 0.88 -6.43 -34.16
C ASN A 727 1.32 -4.98 -33.83
N SER A 728 1.87 -4.28 -34.81
CA SER A 728 2.30 -2.88 -34.68
C SER A 728 1.30 -1.87 -35.25
N ARG A 729 0.21 -2.31 -35.90
CA ARG A 729 -0.67 -1.44 -36.69
C ARG A 729 -2.00 -1.19 -35.99
N LEU A 730 -2.38 0.08 -35.88
CA LEU A 730 -3.67 0.54 -35.38
C LEU A 730 -4.36 1.36 -36.46
N ASP A 731 -5.55 0.92 -36.90
CA ASP A 731 -6.39 1.68 -37.83
C ASP A 731 -7.57 2.28 -37.05
N TYR A 732 -7.72 3.59 -37.11
CA TYR A 732 -8.81 4.32 -36.47
C TYR A 732 -9.82 4.80 -37.49
N ILE A 733 -11.11 4.68 -37.16
CA ILE A 733 -12.20 5.32 -37.88
C ILE A 733 -12.78 6.36 -36.94
N THR A 734 -12.69 7.64 -37.31
CA THR A 734 -13.21 8.76 -36.53
C THR A 734 -14.51 9.28 -37.15
N SER A 735 -15.35 9.90 -36.33
CA SER A 735 -16.49 10.72 -36.73
C SER A 735 -16.67 11.84 -35.71
N SER A 736 -16.72 13.10 -36.16
CA SER A 736 -16.95 14.24 -35.26
C SER A 736 -17.77 15.37 -35.88
N ASP A 737 -18.48 16.12 -35.03
CA ASP A 737 -19.25 17.31 -35.44
C ASP A 737 -18.34 18.50 -35.76
N LYS A 738 -17.21 18.60 -35.05
CA LYS A 738 -16.22 19.67 -35.20
C LYS A 738 -14.82 19.07 -35.25
N GLN A 739 -13.87 19.88 -35.72
CA GLN A 739 -12.46 19.55 -35.66
C GLN A 739 -12.03 19.29 -34.21
N PHE A 740 -11.16 18.31 -33.99
CA PHE A 740 -10.63 17.99 -32.66
C PHE A 740 -9.21 17.43 -32.76
N ASN A 741 -8.54 17.36 -31.61
CA ASN A 741 -7.23 16.72 -31.50
C ASN A 741 -7.40 15.29 -31.01
N PHE A 742 -6.76 14.35 -31.71
CA PHE A 742 -6.71 12.94 -31.33
C PHE A 742 -5.27 12.53 -31.01
N GLY A 743 -5.00 12.27 -29.72
CA GLY A 743 -3.71 11.82 -29.24
C GLY A 743 -3.63 10.30 -29.21
N ILE A 744 -2.61 9.72 -29.86
CA ILE A 744 -2.24 8.31 -29.71
C ILE A 744 -1.01 8.21 -28.81
N ARG A 745 -1.11 7.47 -27.70
CA ARG A 745 0.01 7.31 -26.77
C ARG A 745 1.19 6.62 -27.46
N VAL A 746 2.39 7.10 -27.18
CA VAL A 746 3.64 6.42 -27.54
C VAL A 746 4.17 5.69 -26.29
N PRO A 747 4.12 4.35 -26.24
CA PRO A 747 4.67 3.58 -25.13
C PRO A 747 6.16 3.83 -24.90
N THR A 748 6.64 3.77 -23.66
CA THR A 748 8.03 4.15 -23.33
C THR A 748 9.07 3.15 -23.85
N TRP A 749 8.65 1.91 -24.16
CA TRP A 749 9.51 0.89 -24.76
C TRP A 749 9.76 1.10 -26.26
N VAL A 750 9.06 2.05 -26.90
CA VAL A 750 9.23 2.36 -28.33
C VAL A 750 10.54 3.11 -28.54
N SER A 751 11.43 2.53 -29.35
CA SER A 751 12.71 3.16 -29.73
C SER A 751 12.78 3.64 -31.18
N GLY A 752 11.80 3.26 -32.02
CA GLY A 752 11.71 3.69 -33.41
C GLY A 752 10.74 4.86 -33.63
N THR A 753 10.64 5.33 -34.87
CA THR A 753 9.69 6.38 -35.26
C THR A 753 8.29 5.81 -35.42
N VAL A 754 7.33 6.32 -34.65
CA VAL A 754 5.90 6.09 -34.91
C VAL A 754 5.54 6.79 -36.22
N THR A 755 4.78 6.14 -37.08
CA THR A 755 4.29 6.75 -38.32
C THR A 755 2.77 6.74 -38.37
N TYR A 756 2.19 7.72 -39.05
CA TYR A 756 0.74 7.78 -39.25
C TYR A 756 0.38 8.33 -40.63
N SER A 757 -0.82 8.03 -41.11
CA SER A 757 -1.41 8.63 -42.30
C SER A 757 -2.89 8.89 -42.07
N VAL A 758 -3.44 9.89 -42.75
CA VAL A 758 -4.86 10.26 -42.70
C VAL A 758 -5.46 10.07 -44.10
N ASP A 759 -6.60 9.39 -44.18
CA ASP A 759 -7.37 9.11 -45.40
C ASP A 759 -6.53 8.53 -46.56
N GLY A 760 -5.59 7.64 -46.24
CA GLY A 760 -4.70 7.00 -47.23
C GLY A 760 -3.67 7.95 -47.86
N GLY A 761 -3.49 9.16 -47.30
CA GLY A 761 -2.47 10.10 -47.70
C GLY A 761 -1.04 9.62 -47.39
N SER A 762 -0.05 10.45 -47.72
CA SER A 762 1.35 10.13 -47.48
C SER A 762 1.65 9.90 -45.99
N SER A 763 2.37 8.83 -45.69
CA SER A 763 2.85 8.53 -44.34
C SER A 763 3.66 9.69 -43.76
N GLN A 764 3.34 10.08 -42.54
CA GLN A 764 3.99 11.11 -41.74
C GLN A 764 4.75 10.48 -40.58
N ASN A 765 5.82 11.13 -40.14
CA ASN A 765 6.47 10.78 -38.87
C ASN A 765 5.69 11.42 -37.72
N GLY A 766 5.31 10.60 -36.74
CA GLY A 766 4.68 11.03 -35.50
C GLY A 766 5.73 11.27 -34.41
N SER A 767 5.91 12.54 -34.03
CA SER A 767 6.71 12.90 -32.86
C SER A 767 5.80 13.04 -31.64
N PRO A 768 6.11 12.38 -30.51
CA PRO A 768 5.34 12.57 -29.29
C PRO A 768 5.49 13.99 -28.74
N ASP A 769 4.41 14.54 -28.20
CA ASP A 769 4.42 15.79 -27.43
C ASP A 769 5.06 15.60 -26.04
N SER A 770 5.05 16.65 -25.21
CA SER A 770 5.60 16.58 -23.84
C SER A 770 4.87 15.59 -22.92
N ASN A 771 3.66 15.17 -23.28
CA ASN A 771 2.90 14.16 -22.55
C ASN A 771 3.06 12.76 -23.16
N GLY A 772 3.88 12.61 -24.20
CA GLY A 772 4.16 11.34 -24.86
C GLY A 772 3.09 10.88 -25.85
N TYR A 773 2.38 11.81 -26.51
CA TYR A 773 1.34 11.50 -27.49
C TYR A 773 1.70 12.02 -28.88
N VAL A 774 1.48 11.20 -29.91
CA VAL A 774 1.37 11.71 -31.28
C VAL A 774 -0.04 12.28 -31.44
N VAL A 775 -0.14 13.60 -31.55
CA VAL A 775 -1.42 14.31 -31.67
C VAL A 775 -1.71 14.59 -33.15
N VAL A 776 -2.80 14.02 -33.64
CA VAL A 776 -3.34 14.25 -34.99
C VAL A 776 -4.50 15.24 -34.88
N ASN A 777 -4.45 16.30 -35.66
CA ASN A 777 -5.56 17.23 -35.78
C ASN A 777 -6.55 16.70 -36.83
N VAL A 778 -7.74 16.30 -36.39
CA VAL A 778 -8.74 15.61 -37.21
C VAL A 778 -9.83 16.61 -37.61
N PRO A 779 -10.09 16.83 -38.91
CA PRO A 779 -11.18 17.68 -39.37
C PRO A 779 -12.56 17.14 -38.94
N ALA A 780 -13.59 17.98 -39.06
CA ALA A 780 -14.97 17.56 -38.85
C ALA A 780 -15.41 16.58 -39.94
N GLY A 781 -16.26 15.62 -39.59
CA GLY A 781 -16.70 14.53 -40.47
C GLY A 781 -16.05 13.20 -40.09
N SER A 782 -15.97 12.27 -41.06
CA SER A 782 -15.42 10.94 -40.85
C SER A 782 -14.09 10.76 -41.58
N HIS A 783 -13.09 10.27 -40.84
CA HIS A 783 -11.73 10.10 -41.34
C HIS A 783 -11.15 8.75 -40.91
N GLN A 784 -10.19 8.25 -41.69
CA GLN A 784 -9.39 7.08 -41.35
C GLN A 784 -7.98 7.51 -40.96
N ILE A 785 -7.47 7.00 -39.84
CA ILE A 785 -6.10 7.25 -39.39
C ILE A 785 -5.40 5.91 -39.23
N SER A 786 -4.39 5.64 -40.03
CA SER A 786 -3.56 4.43 -39.88
C SER A 786 -2.27 4.80 -39.17
N VAL A 787 -1.97 4.12 -38.06
CA VAL A 787 -0.79 4.34 -37.21
C VAL A 787 0.04 3.05 -37.14
N THR A 788 1.37 3.17 -37.22
CA THR A 788 2.31 2.07 -36.97
C THR A 788 3.22 2.42 -35.80
N ILE A 789 3.22 1.57 -34.77
CA ILE A 789 4.09 1.66 -33.60
C ILE A 789 5.19 0.61 -33.74
N PRO A 790 6.45 1.00 -33.95
CA PRO A 790 7.53 0.04 -34.20
C PRO A 790 7.81 -0.81 -32.95
N MET A 791 7.81 -2.13 -33.14
CA MET A 791 8.05 -3.12 -32.09
C MET A 791 9.20 -4.05 -32.47
N THR A 792 10.26 -4.05 -31.66
CA THR A 792 11.40 -4.95 -31.80
C THR A 792 11.39 -6.02 -30.71
N ILE A 793 12.04 -7.15 -30.97
CA ILE A 793 12.31 -8.14 -29.92
C ILE A 793 13.33 -7.53 -28.96
N GLN A 794 13.03 -7.60 -27.67
CA GLN A 794 13.91 -7.16 -26.59
C GLN A 794 14.12 -8.31 -25.61
N THR A 795 15.28 -8.30 -24.95
CA THR A 795 15.56 -9.23 -23.86
C THR A 795 15.85 -8.49 -22.58
N GLU A 796 15.23 -8.92 -21.48
CA GLU A 796 15.45 -8.36 -20.15
C GLU A 796 16.32 -9.33 -19.33
N ALA A 797 17.34 -8.80 -18.66
CA ALA A 797 18.17 -9.57 -17.74
C ALA A 797 17.38 -9.89 -16.46
N ARG A 798 17.47 -11.14 -16.02
CA ARG A 798 16.79 -11.65 -14.82
C ARG A 798 17.79 -12.34 -13.88
N PHE A 799 17.29 -12.85 -12.76
CA PHE A 799 18.11 -13.50 -11.73
C PHE A 799 19.03 -14.57 -12.34
N ASN A 800 20.25 -14.72 -11.82
CA ASN A 800 21.28 -15.64 -12.33
C ASN A 800 21.66 -15.45 -13.81
N GLY A 801 21.42 -14.27 -14.37
CA GLY A 801 21.72 -13.97 -15.77
C GLY A 801 20.74 -14.60 -16.75
N ALA A 802 19.60 -15.13 -16.28
CA ALA A 802 18.50 -15.55 -17.14
C ALA A 802 18.01 -14.40 -18.04
N ARG A 803 17.24 -14.73 -19.07
CA ARG A 803 16.64 -13.80 -20.03
C ARG A 803 15.14 -14.02 -20.10
N ALA A 804 14.42 -12.91 -20.05
CA ALA A 804 13.04 -12.83 -20.51
C ALA A 804 13.02 -12.22 -21.91
N VAL A 805 12.12 -12.71 -22.78
CA VAL A 805 11.97 -12.24 -24.17
C VAL A 805 10.64 -11.51 -24.31
N ASN A 806 10.68 -10.29 -24.84
CA ASN A 806 9.50 -9.45 -24.99
C ASN A 806 9.46 -8.83 -26.39
N ARG A 807 8.26 -8.48 -26.86
CA ARG A 807 8.06 -7.62 -28.04
C ARG A 807 6.86 -6.72 -27.78
N GLY A 808 7.09 -5.41 -27.77
CA GLY A 808 6.09 -4.47 -27.26
C GLY A 808 5.78 -4.76 -25.78
N PRO A 809 4.50 -4.69 -25.36
CA PRO A 809 4.12 -4.99 -23.98
C PRO A 809 3.99 -6.51 -23.71
N VAL A 810 4.15 -7.38 -24.72
CA VAL A 810 3.95 -8.83 -24.59
C VAL A 810 5.26 -9.53 -24.23
N VAL A 811 5.22 -10.29 -23.14
CA VAL A 811 6.24 -11.24 -22.70
C VAL A 811 6.00 -12.58 -23.39
N TYR A 812 7.07 -13.29 -23.72
CA TYR A 812 7.01 -14.62 -24.33
C TYR A 812 7.51 -15.70 -23.37
N SER A 813 6.86 -16.85 -23.41
CA SER A 813 7.13 -18.03 -22.60
C SER A 813 7.35 -19.25 -23.50
N LEU A 814 8.14 -20.23 -23.05
CA LEU A 814 8.31 -21.50 -23.77
C LEU A 814 6.95 -22.18 -24.01
N GLU A 815 6.67 -22.56 -25.26
CA GLU A 815 5.51 -23.38 -25.58
C GLU A 815 5.72 -24.79 -25.01
N LEU A 816 4.94 -25.13 -23.99
CA LEU A 816 4.96 -26.45 -23.36
C LEU A 816 3.67 -27.21 -23.71
N GLY A 817 3.83 -28.44 -24.17
CA GLY A 817 2.74 -29.41 -24.19
C GLY A 817 2.37 -29.82 -22.76
N TYR A 818 1.09 -30.11 -22.53
CA TYR A 818 0.61 -30.56 -21.22
C TYR A 818 -0.57 -31.52 -21.35
N ASP A 819 -0.71 -32.38 -20.34
CA ASP A 819 -1.82 -33.31 -20.20
C ASP A 819 -2.76 -32.80 -19.09
N PRO A 820 -4.00 -32.37 -19.42
CA PRO A 820 -4.94 -31.88 -18.43
C PRO A 820 -5.62 -33.02 -17.67
N LYS A 821 -5.71 -32.88 -16.35
CA LYS A 821 -6.41 -33.78 -15.45
C LYS A 821 -7.48 -33.02 -14.67
N VAL A 822 -8.74 -33.44 -14.80
CA VAL A 822 -9.83 -32.92 -13.96
C VAL A 822 -9.68 -33.48 -12.54
N LEU A 823 -9.54 -32.59 -11.57
CA LEU A 823 -9.51 -32.90 -10.14
C LEU A 823 -10.92 -32.89 -9.55
N LYS A 824 -11.76 -31.94 -9.99
CA LYS A 824 -13.14 -31.78 -9.54
C LYS A 824 -13.99 -31.18 -10.64
N SER A 825 -15.26 -31.59 -10.73
CA SER A 825 -16.27 -30.99 -11.59
C SER A 825 -17.39 -30.43 -10.71
N TYR A 826 -17.95 -29.30 -11.12
CA TYR A 826 -19.08 -28.65 -10.45
C TYR A 826 -20.34 -28.76 -11.31
N ASP A 827 -21.51 -28.71 -10.67
CA ASP A 827 -22.80 -29.00 -11.34
C ASP A 827 -23.29 -27.87 -12.28
N TYR A 828 -22.59 -26.73 -12.35
CA TYR A 828 -22.97 -25.58 -13.17
C TYR A 828 -21.90 -25.19 -14.17
N GLY A 829 -22.32 -25.03 -15.43
CA GLY A 829 -21.47 -24.59 -16.54
C GLY A 829 -20.27 -25.53 -16.78
N ASN A 830 -19.14 -24.96 -17.21
CA ASN A 830 -17.88 -25.68 -17.43
C ASN A 830 -16.95 -25.65 -16.21
N SER A 831 -17.43 -25.22 -15.04
CA SER A 831 -16.58 -25.04 -13.86
C SER A 831 -15.96 -26.37 -13.40
N LYS A 832 -14.63 -26.40 -13.38
CA LYS A 832 -13.80 -27.57 -13.05
C LYS A 832 -12.50 -27.11 -12.42
N ASP A 833 -11.96 -27.95 -11.54
CA ASP A 833 -10.59 -27.82 -11.04
C ASP A 833 -9.67 -28.72 -11.88
N TRP A 834 -8.56 -28.17 -12.35
CA TRP A 834 -7.63 -28.76 -13.32
C TRP A 834 -6.20 -28.77 -12.79
N GLN A 835 -5.59 -29.94 -12.88
CA GLN A 835 -4.14 -30.10 -12.85
C GLN A 835 -3.60 -30.20 -14.27
N LEU A 836 -2.48 -29.54 -14.55
CA LEU A 836 -1.78 -29.60 -15.83
C LEU A 836 -0.34 -30.08 -15.59
N ASP A 837 0.01 -31.26 -16.12
CA ASP A 837 1.38 -31.79 -16.09
C ASP A 837 2.05 -31.62 -17.46
N PRO A 838 3.35 -31.27 -17.52
CA PRO A 838 4.03 -31.05 -18.79
C PRO A 838 4.25 -32.37 -19.53
N SER A 839 3.94 -32.40 -20.82
CA SER A 839 4.24 -33.53 -21.72
C SER A 839 5.50 -33.29 -22.57
N SER A 840 6.07 -32.08 -22.51
CA SER A 840 7.34 -31.70 -23.13
C SER A 840 8.37 -31.25 -22.09
N SER A 841 9.66 -31.37 -22.41
CA SER A 841 10.72 -30.91 -21.51
C SER A 841 10.70 -29.39 -21.32
N TRP A 842 10.76 -28.96 -20.06
CA TRP A 842 10.85 -27.54 -19.66
C TRP A 842 12.28 -27.11 -19.30
N GLN A 843 13.20 -28.07 -19.14
CA GLN A 843 14.57 -27.85 -18.66
C GLN A 843 15.49 -27.43 -19.82
N VAL A 844 15.35 -26.18 -20.27
CA VAL A 844 16.06 -25.68 -21.44
C VAL A 844 16.72 -24.32 -21.18
N ALA A 845 17.81 -24.06 -21.89
CA ALA A 845 18.38 -22.72 -22.06
C ALA A 845 18.20 -22.26 -23.50
N ILE A 846 18.03 -20.95 -23.73
CA ILE A 846 17.85 -20.36 -25.06
C ILE A 846 19.09 -19.61 -25.53
N ASP A 847 19.31 -19.51 -26.83
CA ASP A 847 20.29 -18.59 -27.42
C ASP A 847 19.58 -17.28 -27.81
N PRO A 848 19.79 -16.17 -27.08
CA PRO A 848 19.12 -14.91 -27.36
C PRO A 848 19.46 -14.31 -28.74
N SER A 849 20.57 -14.72 -29.37
CA SER A 849 20.97 -14.24 -30.69
C SER A 849 20.17 -14.89 -31.84
N SER A 850 19.47 -15.99 -31.55
CA SER A 850 18.68 -16.76 -32.52
C SER A 850 17.21 -16.33 -32.62
N LEU A 851 16.79 -15.35 -31.80
CA LEU A 851 15.38 -14.95 -31.68
C LEU A 851 14.83 -14.42 -33.00
N LYS A 852 13.75 -15.05 -33.50
CA LYS A 852 13.08 -14.66 -34.75
C LYS A 852 11.58 -14.48 -34.54
N TRP A 853 11.08 -13.30 -34.94
CA TRP A 853 9.65 -12.99 -34.89
C TRP A 853 8.86 -13.76 -35.95
N ASN A 854 7.75 -14.37 -35.55
CA ASN A 854 6.81 -15.07 -36.41
C ASN A 854 5.41 -14.44 -36.24
N GLY A 855 5.08 -13.45 -37.06
CA GLY A 855 3.78 -12.79 -37.05
C GLY A 855 3.65 -11.71 -38.11
N ASP A 856 2.43 -11.46 -38.59
CA ASP A 856 2.16 -10.37 -39.53
C ASP A 856 2.06 -9.03 -38.78
N THR A 857 3.01 -8.14 -39.02
CA THR A 857 3.07 -6.82 -38.38
C THR A 857 2.01 -5.84 -38.87
N ASN A 858 1.36 -6.14 -40.01
CA ASN A 858 0.44 -5.25 -40.73
C ASN A 858 -1.01 -5.74 -40.73
N SER A 859 -1.28 -6.99 -40.33
CA SER A 859 -2.65 -7.52 -40.30
C SER A 859 -3.45 -6.87 -39.18
N THR A 860 -4.59 -6.26 -39.48
CA THR A 860 -5.61 -5.81 -38.52
C THR A 860 -6.78 -6.78 -38.37
N ASN A 861 -6.71 -7.94 -39.04
CA ASN A 861 -7.71 -9.00 -38.94
C ASN A 861 -7.11 -10.21 -38.24
N LEU A 862 -7.59 -10.51 -37.04
CA LEU A 862 -7.40 -11.85 -36.48
C LEU A 862 -8.44 -12.75 -37.13
N THR A 863 -8.02 -13.60 -38.06
CA THR A 863 -8.75 -14.83 -38.30
C THR A 863 -8.67 -15.59 -36.99
N GLN A 864 -9.76 -15.59 -36.20
CA GLN A 864 -9.85 -16.43 -35.01
C GLN A 864 -9.39 -17.83 -35.42
N SER A 865 -8.21 -18.26 -34.94
CA SER A 865 -7.89 -19.68 -35.00
C SER A 865 -8.95 -20.38 -34.16
N GLY A 866 -9.37 -21.58 -34.57
CA GLY A 866 -10.63 -22.22 -34.18
C GLY A 866 -10.90 -22.49 -32.69
N SER A 867 -10.19 -21.86 -31.75
CA SER A 867 -10.34 -21.93 -30.29
C SER A 867 -11.07 -20.72 -29.65
N GLY A 868 -11.44 -19.68 -30.41
CA GLY A 868 -12.29 -18.57 -29.93
C GLY A 868 -11.61 -17.50 -29.05
N SER A 869 -10.50 -17.80 -28.38
CA SER A 869 -9.68 -16.83 -27.61
C SER A 869 -8.23 -16.78 -28.11
N VAL A 870 -7.66 -15.58 -28.21
CA VAL A 870 -6.24 -15.36 -28.55
C VAL A 870 -5.28 -15.85 -27.46
N PHE A 871 -5.77 -16.12 -26.25
CA PHE A 871 -5.02 -16.68 -25.13
C PHE A 871 -5.31 -18.17 -24.90
N ALA A 872 -6.01 -18.82 -25.81
CA ALA A 872 -6.14 -20.27 -25.83
C ALA A 872 -4.86 -20.93 -26.37
N PRO A 873 -4.61 -22.21 -26.04
CA PRO A 873 -3.56 -23.00 -26.71
C PRO A 873 -3.72 -22.98 -28.22
N GLY A 874 -2.66 -22.59 -28.96
CA GLY A 874 -2.72 -22.39 -30.42
C GLY A 874 -3.58 -21.20 -30.89
N GLY A 875 -4.16 -20.43 -29.96
CA GLY A 875 -4.97 -19.24 -30.19
C GLY A 875 -4.15 -18.00 -30.58
N ALA A 876 -2.93 -17.91 -30.05
CA ALA A 876 -2.07 -16.75 -30.25
C ALA A 876 -1.66 -16.61 -31.73
N PRO A 877 -1.84 -15.42 -32.35
CA PRO A 877 -1.53 -15.19 -33.76
C PRO A 877 -0.03 -15.04 -34.05
N VAL A 878 0.80 -15.10 -33.01
CA VAL A 878 2.21 -14.72 -33.05
C VAL A 878 3.05 -15.61 -32.16
N SER A 879 4.33 -15.73 -32.51
CA SER A 879 5.34 -16.43 -31.71
C SER A 879 6.75 -15.93 -32.00
N ILE A 880 7.72 -16.37 -31.21
CA ILE A 880 9.15 -16.14 -31.45
C ILE A 880 9.85 -17.50 -31.50
N SER A 881 10.56 -17.79 -32.59
CA SER A 881 11.46 -18.96 -32.66
C SER A 881 12.76 -18.64 -31.93
N ALA A 882 13.32 -19.64 -31.25
CA ALA A 882 14.63 -19.58 -30.61
C ALA A 882 15.34 -20.92 -30.72
N THR A 883 16.66 -20.90 -30.90
CA THR A 883 17.51 -22.07 -30.65
C THR A 883 17.58 -22.31 -29.14
N MET A 884 17.40 -23.55 -28.71
CA MET A 884 17.58 -23.98 -27.34
C MET A 884 18.54 -25.17 -27.23
N CYS A 885 19.02 -25.42 -26.01
CA CYS A 885 19.64 -26.69 -25.65
C CYS A 885 19.07 -27.22 -24.31
N PRO A 886 19.00 -28.55 -24.12
CA PRO A 886 18.63 -29.15 -22.84
C PRO A 886 19.67 -28.86 -21.75
N ILE A 887 19.23 -28.58 -20.52
CA ILE A 887 20.10 -28.30 -19.37
C ILE A 887 19.65 -29.10 -18.13
N ILE A 888 20.50 -29.13 -17.10
CA ILE A 888 20.09 -29.60 -15.77
C ILE A 888 19.44 -28.43 -15.04
N TRP A 889 18.18 -28.57 -14.65
CA TRP A 889 17.47 -27.61 -13.81
C TRP A 889 16.69 -28.35 -12.72
N SER A 890 17.09 -28.15 -11.46
CA SER A 890 16.48 -28.82 -10.30
C SER A 890 15.03 -28.42 -10.08
N VAL A 891 14.33 -29.31 -9.37
CA VAL A 891 13.00 -29.06 -8.80
C VAL A 891 13.18 -28.85 -7.29
N VAL A 892 12.56 -27.81 -6.75
CA VAL A 892 12.53 -27.52 -5.31
C VAL A 892 11.08 -27.36 -4.88
N LYS A 893 10.69 -28.03 -3.79
CA LYS A 893 9.33 -27.93 -3.20
C LYS A 893 8.20 -27.93 -4.25
N ASN A 894 8.21 -28.94 -5.12
CA ASN A 894 7.24 -29.12 -6.20
C ASN A 894 7.14 -27.94 -7.20
N THR A 895 8.23 -27.23 -7.48
CA THR A 895 8.31 -26.28 -8.59
C THR A 895 9.73 -26.19 -9.15
N ALA A 896 9.95 -25.49 -10.27
CA ALA A 896 11.30 -25.23 -10.77
C ALA A 896 12.12 -24.46 -9.73
N ASP A 897 13.38 -24.84 -9.51
CA ASP A 897 14.31 -24.07 -8.69
C ASP A 897 14.65 -22.73 -9.36
N VAL A 898 15.43 -21.87 -8.70
CA VAL A 898 15.97 -20.67 -9.35
C VAL A 898 16.66 -21.04 -10.67
N PRO A 899 16.57 -20.21 -11.73
CA PRO A 899 17.23 -20.49 -12.99
C PRO A 899 18.73 -20.77 -12.79
N PRO A 900 19.29 -21.82 -13.40
CA PRO A 900 20.73 -22.04 -13.42
C PRO A 900 21.50 -20.81 -13.91
N VAL A 901 22.72 -20.63 -13.39
CA VAL A 901 23.59 -19.51 -13.79
C VAL A 901 23.86 -19.56 -15.29
N SER A 902 23.61 -18.44 -15.97
CA SER A 902 23.90 -18.28 -17.39
C SER A 902 25.33 -17.77 -17.62
N PRO A 903 26.03 -18.19 -18.69
CA PRO A 903 25.60 -19.18 -19.68
C PRO A 903 25.50 -20.60 -19.10
N ALA A 904 24.37 -21.28 -19.35
CA ALA A 904 24.12 -22.63 -18.88
C ALA A 904 24.86 -23.67 -19.72
N VAL A 905 25.17 -24.82 -19.11
CA VAL A 905 25.86 -25.92 -19.78
C VAL A 905 24.83 -26.84 -20.45
N CYS A 906 24.92 -26.95 -21.79
CA CYS A 906 24.08 -27.85 -22.56
C CYS A 906 24.43 -29.33 -22.29
N THR A 907 23.41 -30.15 -22.13
CA THR A 907 23.50 -31.61 -21.90
C THR A 907 23.10 -32.43 -23.13
N GLY A 908 22.53 -31.79 -24.15
CA GLY A 908 22.07 -32.43 -25.38
C GLY A 908 22.29 -31.55 -26.60
N ALA A 909 21.79 -32.02 -27.75
CA ALA A 909 21.87 -31.29 -29.02
C ALA A 909 21.00 -30.02 -28.99
N GLU A 910 21.44 -29.01 -29.76
CA GLU A 910 20.64 -27.81 -30.00
C GLU A 910 19.42 -28.15 -30.87
N SER A 911 18.29 -27.49 -30.61
CA SER A 911 17.06 -27.61 -31.40
C SER A 911 16.29 -26.30 -31.42
N GLU A 912 15.33 -26.15 -32.34
CA GLU A 912 14.44 -24.98 -32.36
C GLU A 912 13.26 -25.19 -31.40
N VAL A 913 12.91 -24.14 -30.65
CA VAL A 913 11.68 -24.06 -29.86
C VAL A 913 10.90 -22.81 -30.21
N LYS A 914 9.61 -22.86 -29.88
CA LYS A 914 8.69 -21.75 -30.02
C LYS A 914 8.42 -21.12 -28.66
N LEU A 915 8.51 -19.80 -28.61
CA LEU A 915 8.03 -18.99 -27.50
C LEU A 915 6.69 -18.36 -27.91
N ILE A 916 5.68 -18.49 -27.06
CA ILE A 916 4.32 -17.95 -27.26
C ILE A 916 4.04 -16.85 -26.24
N PRO A 917 3.06 -15.94 -26.49
CA PRO A 917 2.68 -14.93 -25.51
C PRO A 917 2.42 -15.53 -24.13
N TYR A 918 2.93 -14.89 -23.07
CA TYR A 918 2.83 -15.34 -21.68
C TYR A 918 1.38 -15.64 -21.29
N GLY A 919 0.44 -14.78 -21.68
CA GLY A 919 -0.98 -14.96 -21.41
C GLY A 919 -1.61 -16.22 -22.04
N ALA A 920 -1.02 -16.72 -23.13
CA ALA A 920 -1.47 -17.93 -23.82
C ALA A 920 -0.83 -19.22 -23.25
N ALA A 921 0.27 -19.09 -22.49
CA ALA A 921 1.00 -20.21 -21.92
C ALA A 921 0.36 -20.65 -20.59
N LYS A 922 -0.28 -21.83 -20.56
CA LYS A 922 -0.89 -22.39 -19.33
C LYS A 922 0.15 -22.97 -18.38
N LEU A 923 1.21 -23.56 -18.94
CA LEU A 923 2.48 -23.80 -18.25
C LEU A 923 3.49 -22.78 -18.75
N ARG A 924 4.32 -22.22 -17.87
CA ARG A 924 5.14 -21.05 -18.18
C ARG A 924 6.58 -21.30 -17.85
N MET A 925 7.48 -21.03 -18.79
CA MET A 925 8.91 -20.87 -18.52
C MET A 925 9.35 -19.61 -19.27
N SER A 926 9.42 -18.50 -18.53
CA SER A 926 9.53 -17.14 -19.10
C SER A 926 10.82 -16.44 -18.70
N GLU A 927 11.44 -16.86 -17.60
CA GLU A 927 12.76 -16.41 -17.17
C GLU A 927 13.74 -17.58 -17.40
N LEU A 928 14.26 -17.68 -18.62
CA LEU A 928 15.04 -18.82 -19.11
C LEU A 928 16.55 -18.55 -19.02
N PRO A 929 17.37 -19.51 -18.55
CA PRO A 929 18.82 -19.42 -18.72
C PRO A 929 19.20 -19.24 -20.19
N ASN A 930 20.33 -18.60 -20.45
CA ASN A 930 20.87 -18.51 -21.81
C ASN A 930 22.11 -19.38 -22.00
N PHE A 931 22.44 -19.69 -23.25
CA PHE A 931 23.72 -20.30 -23.66
C PHE A 931 24.22 -19.64 -24.94
N GLN A 932 25.45 -19.96 -25.35
CA GLN A 932 26.02 -19.51 -26.63
C GLN A 932 26.10 -20.71 -27.59
N SER A 933 25.41 -20.63 -28.73
CA SER A 933 25.48 -21.67 -29.76
C SER A 933 26.88 -21.78 -30.37
N LYS A 934 27.32 -23.02 -30.63
CA LYS A 934 28.59 -23.28 -31.33
C LYS A 934 28.58 -22.81 -32.79
N ALA A 935 27.41 -22.65 -33.40
CA ALA A 935 27.27 -22.19 -34.77
C ALA A 935 27.60 -20.69 -34.94
N ALA A 936 27.46 -19.89 -33.88
CA ALA A 936 27.72 -18.45 -33.92
C ALA A 936 29.22 -18.09 -33.92
N SER A 937 30.11 -19.01 -33.53
CA SER A 937 31.57 -18.78 -33.49
C SER A 937 32.32 -19.09 -34.79
N GLY A 938 31.63 -19.43 -35.88
CA GLY A 938 32.23 -19.93 -37.13
C GLY A 938 32.70 -18.87 -38.14
N GLY A 939 32.57 -17.56 -37.87
CA GLY A 939 32.91 -16.50 -38.82
C GLY A 939 34.08 -15.64 -38.37
N GLY A 940 35.30 -15.96 -38.79
CA GLY A 940 36.44 -15.04 -38.69
C GLY A 940 37.73 -15.61 -38.10
N GLY A 941 38.16 -16.80 -38.51
CA GLY A 941 39.54 -17.23 -38.29
C GLY A 941 40.47 -16.55 -39.29
N ASN A 942 41.11 -15.44 -38.91
CA ASN A 942 42.34 -15.02 -39.55
C ASN A 942 43.47 -14.98 -38.51
N ALA A 943 44.43 -15.88 -38.72
CA ALA A 943 45.61 -16.02 -37.91
C ALA A 943 46.54 -14.81 -38.12
N GLY A 944 46.94 -14.18 -37.01
CA GLY A 944 47.99 -13.17 -36.98
C GLY A 944 48.71 -13.26 -35.65
N GLY A 945 49.86 -13.93 -35.66
CA GLY A 945 50.70 -14.11 -34.48
C GLY A 945 51.53 -12.88 -34.12
N GLY A 946 52.03 -12.90 -32.88
CA GLY A 946 52.93 -11.93 -32.26
C GLY A 946 52.38 -11.53 -30.89
N GLY A 947 52.99 -11.78 -29.74
CA GLY A 947 54.38 -12.06 -29.43
C GLY A 947 54.82 -11.06 -28.35
N GLY A 948 54.87 -11.52 -27.09
CA GLY A 948 55.70 -10.92 -26.03
C GLY A 948 55.09 -9.79 -25.19
N GLY A 949 55.25 -9.90 -23.86
CA GLY A 949 55.10 -8.77 -22.93
C GLY A 949 54.40 -9.13 -21.63
N GLY A 950 55.13 -9.75 -20.69
CA GLY A 950 54.65 -9.99 -19.34
C GLY A 950 54.69 -8.74 -18.45
N GLY A 951 53.85 -8.78 -17.41
CA GLY A 951 54.19 -8.22 -16.10
C GLY A 951 53.56 -6.89 -15.71
N GLY A 952 52.56 -6.96 -14.83
CA GLY A 952 52.38 -5.97 -13.76
C GLY A 952 51.23 -4.99 -13.89
N GLY A 953 49.99 -5.44 -13.67
CA GLY A 953 48.84 -4.57 -13.42
C GLY A 953 47.92 -5.18 -12.37
N LYS A 954 48.17 -4.91 -11.07
CA LYS A 954 47.23 -5.26 -10.00
C LYS A 954 46.04 -4.31 -10.08
N SER A 955 44.87 -4.82 -10.47
CA SER A 955 43.60 -4.13 -10.29
C SER A 955 43.16 -4.18 -8.83
N LYS A 956 42.59 -3.06 -8.39
CA LYS A 956 42.00 -2.76 -7.08
C LYS A 956 41.12 -3.89 -6.54
N SER A 957 41.37 -4.31 -5.31
CA SER A 957 40.37 -4.92 -4.43
C SER A 957 39.95 -3.88 -3.39
N GLU A 958 38.89 -3.13 -3.67
CA GLU A 958 38.16 -2.42 -2.62
C GLU A 958 37.31 -3.45 -1.87
N ALA A 959 37.73 -3.78 -0.64
CA ALA A 959 36.89 -4.51 0.28
C ALA A 959 35.85 -3.54 0.86
N VAL A 960 34.60 -3.75 0.48
CA VAL A 960 33.41 -3.26 1.17
C VAL A 960 33.40 -3.79 2.60
N ARG A 961 33.31 -2.93 3.61
CA ARG A 961 32.81 -3.30 4.95
C ARG A 961 31.65 -2.38 5.36
N LEU A 962 30.57 -3.06 5.74
CA LEU A 962 29.22 -2.59 6.00
C LEU A 962 29.16 -1.69 7.24
N ARG A 963 28.37 -0.61 7.15
CA ARG A 963 27.86 0.13 8.32
C ARG A 963 26.59 -0.59 8.79
N TYR A 964 26.56 -0.99 10.07
CA TYR A 964 25.33 -1.41 10.74
C TYR A 964 24.60 -0.19 11.30
N GLY A 965 23.30 -0.16 11.05
CA GLY A 965 22.35 0.80 11.58
C GLY A 965 21.62 0.26 12.82
N VAL A 966 21.19 1.25 13.60
CA VAL A 966 20.26 1.30 14.74
C VAL A 966 19.14 0.25 14.73
N LEU A 967 18.99 -0.45 15.86
CA LEU A 967 17.78 -1.16 16.29
C LEU A 967 17.54 -0.75 17.76
N ALA A 968 16.37 -0.19 18.08
CA ALA A 968 15.96 0.11 19.46
C ALA A 968 14.85 -0.87 19.88
N ILE A 969 15.04 -1.55 21.02
CA ILE A 969 14.09 -2.52 21.60
C ILE A 969 13.52 -1.89 22.88
N TYR A 970 12.21 -1.71 22.94
CA TYR A 970 11.46 -1.49 24.19
C TYR A 970 10.80 -2.82 24.57
N ALA A 971 11.11 -3.36 25.75
CA ALA A 971 10.34 -4.45 26.34
C ALA A 971 10.30 -4.25 27.86
N ASP A 972 9.12 -4.36 28.49
CA ASP A 972 9.05 -4.39 29.96
C ASP A 972 9.58 -5.71 30.48
N TRP A 973 10.12 -5.75 31.70
CA TRP A 973 10.78 -6.94 32.25
C TRP A 973 10.08 -7.49 33.50
N CYS A 974 9.88 -8.81 33.57
CA CYS A 974 9.42 -9.58 34.72
C CYS A 974 10.58 -10.31 35.41
N PHE A 975 10.70 -10.17 36.73
CA PHE A 975 11.64 -10.94 37.55
C PHE A 975 10.93 -12.18 38.12
N GLU A 976 11.40 -13.38 37.78
CA GLU A 976 10.94 -14.64 38.38
C GLU A 976 12.03 -15.19 39.32
N GLN A 977 11.62 -15.63 40.52
CA GLN A 977 12.50 -16.31 41.49
C GLN A 977 12.86 -17.72 41.05
#